data_AF-A0A0M4E1F2-F1
#
_entry.id   AF-A0A0M4E1F2-F1
#
_cell.length_a   1.000
_cell.length_b   1.000
_cell.length_c   1.000
_cell.angle_alpha   90.00
_cell.angle_beta   90.00
_cell.angle_gamma   90.00
#
_symmetry.space_group_name_H-M   'P 1'
#
loop_
_entity.id
_entity.type
_entity.pdbx_description
1 polymer ?
#
loop_
_entity_poly.entity_id
_entity_poly.type
_entity_poly.pdbx_seq_one_letter_code
_entity_poly.pdbx_strand_id
1 'polypeptide(L)'
;MDDSEDFESCDFANISEQAPEPALEPELMGILPPDHPLLRKFQQSLKEHLLRTKNKLQNEITDIKYQVKVKEELREEQGLALYDMQNKISFQEQQIKEISTQIDEHIDKRQKEETVVAQLKKEYDEKIKFTRTQKTLYHNRMMELEDLQSLRSNIKKWAYDVEDEVKNAKRIVSRDAQLQKQLSEEKRKSDIMYYRLDMEVKKKEAELQSICDDEISIKDVVNVLNMSIADANTDLEALQNEHKRLIQAWSEVIIAIQLRDKILFQVQDNIGKQRESIKLNSNGIDAVKKQISRELELNKKLESFKQRLADSMSSLSRDCQREMENVMGLQTKLDELPDFLAQTEADLQEATREGTKISTEIRRLDHVLDKNHLKKFRTEEAILNLAQDQLITDKASAYRLKLLNKAQEQRRVVDLSLSKVQNQLGMAMLDVEKLRSTLFKIKKDNDKIKNNLDKAEDKSNNLDNDLKKMQAQIDVKMNKLEKLNAQVEEIQNAFGEDGMNPTEIKMKQIEKQIMVGEHQIREHQQFWIMLQNHFVNLTHKRSDQLNEIQVTRKQLSIIKQKSLKVEQELEIAESKTKDLRLDIQKFTSKLELLNEKIYTKRKNHEIEESEYEHEQFDLSQKLKDTEVDTLRLEKEIGELQNEIELNKDFVLDSHREALSWETKHKLIEETINWTKTEKSLNGEIGAMKIEIHRMNIRFNQLKRAQEKLVQDLEHCVMHREQIFVSATVKEHVDAKKKKLKNSSQAQVKLDELRNKAKSVQNEINFLSDKRLVDDISNIERMVYILRKIQIDLKQVTDKEESICAQIEEATLLKHANLEQIVRRQTRAKAFRRLSVSKSQQKPLRSESSMQLQLQNQIEMNDTLMEIVQTLTADYPDKKNFFTKVVHILRE
;
A
#
# COMPACT_ATOMS: atom_id res chain seq x y z
N MET A 1 59.02 77.72 -32.84
CA MET A 1 57.60 77.66 -33.25
C MET A 1 56.82 78.23 -32.08
N ASP A 2 56.80 79.54 -31.86
CA ASP A 2 56.51 80.66 -32.80
C ASP A 2 55.01 80.65 -33.14
N ASP A 3 54.31 81.79 -33.26
CA ASP A 3 54.80 83.15 -33.59
C ASP A 3 54.31 84.28 -32.65
N SER A 4 55.02 85.42 -32.72
CA SER A 4 54.59 86.83 -32.49
C SER A 4 54.15 87.32 -31.08
N GLU A 5 54.39 88.58 -30.66
CA GLU A 5 55.54 89.50 -30.88
C GLU A 5 55.48 90.69 -29.87
N ASP A 6 56.63 91.37 -29.69
CA ASP A 6 56.90 92.74 -29.19
C ASP A 6 56.46 93.29 -27.79
N PHE A 7 57.50 93.73 -27.04
CA PHE A 7 57.79 95.04 -26.38
C PHE A 7 56.65 95.91 -25.73
N GLU A 8 56.89 96.77 -24.71
CA GLU A 8 58.11 97.48 -24.27
C GLU A 8 58.08 97.97 -22.78
N SER A 9 59.22 98.46 -22.26
CA SER A 9 59.36 99.58 -21.28
C SER A 9 59.56 99.37 -19.75
N CYS A 10 60.85 99.30 -19.36
CA CYS A 10 61.60 100.20 -18.42
C CYS A 10 61.31 100.39 -16.90
N ASP A 11 62.27 99.87 -16.08
CA ASP A 11 63.32 100.61 -15.33
C ASP A 11 63.18 101.37 -13.97
N PHE A 12 64.06 100.95 -13.03
CA PHE A 12 64.97 101.67 -12.10
C PHE A 12 64.52 102.71 -11.01
N ALA A 13 64.58 102.24 -9.75
CA ALA A 13 65.43 102.69 -8.61
C ALA A 13 65.87 104.16 -8.35
N ASN A 14 65.72 104.63 -7.09
CA ASN A 14 66.79 105.08 -6.15
C ASN A 14 66.19 105.49 -4.78
N ILE A 15 66.73 105.10 -3.60
CA ILE A 15 67.93 105.54 -2.84
C ILE A 15 67.85 106.98 -2.28
N SER A 16 67.79 107.11 -0.94
CA SER A 16 68.74 107.91 -0.11
C SER A 16 68.42 107.89 1.41
N GLU A 17 69.44 107.58 2.24
CA GLU A 17 70.08 108.43 3.29
C GLU A 17 69.28 109.03 4.49
N GLN A 18 69.83 109.33 5.68
CA GLN A 18 71.13 109.01 6.33
C GLN A 18 71.08 109.26 7.88
N ALA A 19 71.82 108.42 8.64
CA ALA A 19 72.66 108.81 9.81
C ALA A 19 71.97 109.38 11.12
N PRO A 20 72.71 109.85 12.16
CA PRO A 20 73.26 108.94 13.21
C PRO A 20 73.26 109.46 14.68
N GLU A 21 73.86 108.64 15.58
CA GLU A 21 74.62 109.03 16.82
C GLU A 21 73.88 109.61 18.06
N PRO A 22 74.55 109.72 19.25
CA PRO A 22 75.80 109.09 19.74
C PRO A 22 75.65 108.40 21.14
N ALA A 23 76.76 107.96 21.74
CA ALA A 23 76.88 107.49 23.13
C ALA A 23 77.88 108.36 23.94
N LEU A 24 77.95 108.17 25.27
CA LEU A 24 78.90 108.85 26.17
C LEU A 24 79.57 107.88 27.17
N GLU A 25 80.70 108.31 27.74
CA GLU A 25 81.71 107.47 28.44
C GLU A 25 81.60 107.43 29.98
N PRO A 26 82.31 106.49 30.68
CA PRO A 26 82.11 106.19 32.11
C PRO A 26 83.13 106.81 33.08
N GLU A 27 82.78 106.86 34.37
CA GLU A 27 83.68 107.21 35.49
C GLU A 27 84.46 106.02 36.09
N LEU A 28 85.50 106.31 36.90
CA LEU A 28 86.48 105.34 37.39
C LEU A 28 86.23 104.85 38.83
N MET A 29 86.43 103.55 39.07
CA MET A 29 87.40 103.03 40.07
C MET A 29 87.44 101.48 40.03
N GLY A 30 88.58 100.81 40.21
CA GLY A 30 89.96 101.30 40.35
C GLY A 30 90.94 100.21 39.89
N ILE A 31 92.05 100.61 39.27
CA ILE A 31 93.02 99.72 38.59
C ILE A 31 94.38 99.86 39.28
N LEU A 32 95.23 98.82 39.25
CA LEU A 32 96.66 99.00 39.56
C LEU A 32 97.27 100.04 38.60
N PRO A 33 98.29 100.82 39.03
CA PRO A 33 98.92 101.83 38.17
C PRO A 33 99.43 101.24 36.84
N PRO A 34 99.30 101.97 35.71
CA PRO A 34 99.72 101.49 34.38
C PRO A 34 101.17 101.00 34.31
N ASP A 35 102.07 101.60 35.11
CA ASP A 35 103.50 101.29 35.15
C ASP A 35 103.87 100.16 36.14
N HIS A 36 102.90 99.41 36.67
CA HIS A 36 103.19 98.27 37.55
C HIS A 36 104.00 97.19 36.79
N PRO A 37 105.15 96.71 37.32
CA PRO A 37 106.15 95.93 36.56
C PRO A 37 105.71 94.55 36.05
N LEU A 38 104.45 94.15 36.27
CA LEU A 38 103.84 92.91 35.77
C LEU A 38 103.05 93.08 34.45
N LEU A 39 102.66 94.32 34.07
CA LEU A 39 101.75 94.53 32.93
C LEU A 39 102.44 94.67 31.56
N ARG A 40 103.77 94.88 31.52
CA ARG A 40 104.50 95.29 30.30
C ARG A 40 104.45 94.28 29.14
N LYS A 41 104.22 92.98 29.41
CA LYS A 41 104.09 91.93 28.37
C LYS A 41 102.68 91.81 27.78
N PHE A 42 101.65 92.35 28.43
CA PHE A 42 100.25 92.18 28.02
C PHE A 42 99.89 92.97 26.76
N GLN A 43 100.50 94.13 26.56
CA GLN A 43 100.06 95.12 25.57
C GLN A 43 100.42 94.76 24.11
N GLN A 44 101.39 93.87 23.88
CA GLN A 44 102.00 93.68 22.56
C GLN A 44 101.29 92.64 21.68
N SER A 45 100.83 91.52 22.24
CA SER A 45 100.20 90.42 21.48
C SER A 45 98.79 90.73 20.96
N LEU A 46 98.15 91.80 21.45
CA LEU A 46 96.75 92.11 21.15
C LEU A 46 96.50 92.45 19.66
N LYS A 47 97.51 92.94 18.94
CA LYS A 47 97.33 93.55 17.62
C LYS A 47 97.09 92.55 16.47
N GLU A 48 97.62 91.33 16.57
CA GLU A 48 97.62 90.37 15.44
C GLU A 48 96.34 89.54 15.33
N HIS A 49 95.59 89.38 16.42
CA HIS A 49 94.42 88.50 16.49
C HIS A 49 93.29 88.87 15.51
N LEU A 50 93.04 90.18 15.35
CA LEU A 50 91.80 90.70 14.75
C LEU A 50 91.65 90.48 13.24
N LEU A 51 92.72 90.14 12.51
CA LEU A 51 92.66 89.95 11.06
C LEU A 51 92.27 88.52 10.63
N ARG A 52 92.49 87.50 11.47
CA ARG A 52 92.25 86.10 11.13
C ARG A 52 90.77 85.68 11.24
N THR A 53 89.96 86.46 11.94
CA THR A 53 88.57 86.14 12.29
C THR A 53 87.60 86.37 11.13
N LYS A 54 87.79 87.47 10.39
CA LYS A 54 86.93 87.92 9.27
C LYS A 54 86.71 86.84 8.20
N ASN A 55 87.79 86.14 7.80
CA ASN A 55 87.75 85.22 6.67
C ASN A 55 87.03 83.90 6.95
N LYS A 56 86.77 83.53 8.22
CA LYS A 56 86.09 82.26 8.54
C LYS A 56 84.58 82.34 8.36
N LEU A 57 83.95 83.40 8.89
CA LEU A 57 82.51 83.62 8.85
C LEU A 57 81.95 83.66 7.42
N GLN A 58 82.78 84.06 6.45
CA GLN A 58 82.39 84.19 5.05
C GLN A 58 82.20 82.82 4.35
N ASN A 59 82.87 81.77 4.83
CA ASN A 59 82.73 80.39 4.31
C ASN A 59 81.56 79.63 4.97
N GLU A 60 81.30 79.88 6.27
CA GLU A 60 80.16 79.26 6.98
C GLU A 60 78.81 79.66 6.34
N ILE A 61 78.73 80.89 5.82
CA ILE A 61 77.55 81.41 5.09
C ILE A 61 77.32 80.67 3.76
N THR A 62 78.36 80.20 3.07
CA THR A 62 78.19 79.45 1.81
C THR A 62 77.72 78.02 2.04
N ASP A 63 78.26 77.33 3.05
CA ASP A 63 77.87 75.95 3.36
C ASP A 63 76.41 75.85 3.84
N ILE A 64 75.96 76.81 4.67
CA ILE A 64 74.56 76.88 5.12
C ILE A 64 73.61 77.06 3.94
N LYS A 65 73.93 77.92 2.97
CA LYS A 65 73.11 78.12 1.76
C LYS A 65 72.99 76.84 0.92
N TYR A 66 74.06 76.06 0.80
CA TYR A 66 74.02 74.77 0.11
C TYR A 66 73.13 73.75 0.84
N GLN A 67 73.25 73.63 2.16
CA GLN A 67 72.42 72.71 2.96
C GLN A 67 70.93 73.05 2.98
N VAL A 68 70.57 74.33 2.86
CA VAL A 68 69.17 74.74 2.70
C VAL A 68 68.62 74.24 1.37
N LYS A 69 69.31 74.50 0.26
CA LYS A 69 68.86 74.09 -1.09
C LYS A 69 68.61 72.59 -1.21
N VAL A 70 69.54 71.75 -0.71
CA VAL A 70 69.40 70.28 -0.73
C VAL A 70 68.18 69.81 0.08
N LYS A 71 67.78 70.53 1.14
CA LYS A 71 66.57 70.21 1.92
C LYS A 71 65.28 70.67 1.23
N GLU A 72 65.34 71.73 0.43
CA GLU A 72 64.21 72.18 -0.37
C GLU A 72 63.94 71.21 -1.53
N GLU A 73 64.99 70.76 -2.22
CA GLU A 73 64.95 69.70 -3.24
C GLU A 73 64.34 68.40 -2.69
N LEU A 74 64.83 67.91 -1.53
CA LEU A 74 64.26 66.72 -0.87
C LEU A 74 62.81 66.90 -0.39
N ARG A 75 62.39 68.12 -0.04
CA ARG A 75 60.99 68.41 0.33
C ARG A 75 60.07 68.31 -0.89
N GLU A 76 60.56 68.71 -2.05
CA GLU A 76 59.79 68.67 -3.31
C GLU A 76 59.66 67.23 -3.84
N GLU A 77 60.72 66.42 -3.78
CA GLU A 77 60.63 64.98 -4.06
C GLU A 77 59.61 64.26 -3.15
N GLN A 78 59.63 64.55 -1.85
CA GLN A 78 58.66 63.98 -0.90
C GLN A 78 57.23 64.48 -1.14
N GLY A 79 57.06 65.74 -1.56
CA GLY A 79 55.76 66.30 -1.95
C GLY A 79 55.17 65.59 -3.17
N LEU A 80 55.97 65.33 -4.20
CA LEU A 80 55.56 64.58 -5.39
C LEU A 80 55.19 63.13 -5.04
N ALA A 81 55.99 62.45 -4.21
CA ALA A 81 55.70 61.08 -3.77
C ALA A 81 54.40 60.97 -2.97
N LEU A 82 54.07 61.96 -2.14
CA LEU A 82 52.80 62.05 -1.41
C LEU A 82 51.62 62.31 -2.35
N TYR A 83 51.76 63.18 -3.34
CA TYR A 83 50.73 63.43 -4.35
C TYR A 83 50.42 62.16 -5.17
N ASP A 84 51.44 61.42 -5.57
CA ASP A 84 51.29 60.14 -6.26
C ASP A 84 50.60 59.06 -5.40
N MET A 85 50.85 59.04 -4.08
CA MET A 85 50.08 58.19 -3.16
C MET A 85 48.62 58.65 -3.04
N GLN A 86 48.37 59.95 -2.96
CA GLN A 86 47.02 60.50 -2.83
C GLN A 86 46.17 60.22 -4.08
N ASN A 87 46.76 60.29 -5.28
CA ASN A 87 46.11 59.88 -6.52
C ASN A 87 45.76 58.37 -6.54
N LYS A 88 46.66 57.51 -6.05
CA LYS A 88 46.41 56.05 -5.94
C LYS A 88 45.30 55.74 -4.94
N ILE A 89 45.24 56.46 -3.80
CA ILE A 89 44.16 56.33 -2.81
C ILE A 89 42.83 56.77 -3.42
N SER A 90 42.78 57.92 -4.11
CA SER A 90 41.55 58.40 -4.78
C SER A 90 41.03 57.41 -5.82
N PHE A 91 41.92 56.75 -6.57
CA PHE A 91 41.55 55.70 -7.53
C PHE A 91 41.01 54.45 -6.83
N GLN A 92 41.63 54.02 -5.72
CA GLN A 92 41.14 52.90 -4.91
C GLN A 92 39.78 53.20 -4.26
N GLU A 93 39.55 54.42 -3.77
CA GLU A 93 38.23 54.84 -3.28
C GLU A 93 37.15 54.79 -4.37
N GLN A 94 37.50 55.14 -5.62
CA GLN A 94 36.57 55.07 -6.74
C GLN A 94 36.22 53.61 -7.08
N GLN A 95 37.21 52.71 -7.09
CA GLN A 95 36.97 51.27 -7.25
C GLN A 95 36.13 50.68 -6.12
N ILE A 96 36.37 51.08 -4.87
CA ILE A 96 35.56 50.63 -3.71
C ILE A 96 34.10 51.09 -3.85
N LYS A 97 33.86 52.33 -4.30
CA LYS A 97 32.50 52.85 -4.55
C LYS A 97 31.80 52.07 -5.68
N GLU A 98 32.50 51.78 -6.77
CA GLU A 98 31.98 50.98 -7.88
C GLU A 98 31.63 49.54 -7.45
N ILE A 99 32.53 48.86 -6.73
CA ILE A 99 32.30 47.52 -6.15
C ILE A 99 31.13 47.55 -5.16
N SER A 100 30.99 48.59 -4.34
CA SER A 100 29.85 48.74 -3.42
C SER A 100 28.53 48.82 -4.20
N THR A 101 28.44 49.64 -5.26
CA THR A 101 27.23 49.71 -6.08
C THR A 101 26.89 48.39 -6.78
N GLN A 102 27.89 47.60 -7.19
CA GLN A 102 27.67 46.26 -7.72
C GLN A 102 27.15 45.29 -6.66
N ILE A 103 27.68 45.35 -5.43
CA ILE A 103 27.20 44.55 -4.29
C ILE A 103 25.74 44.90 -3.96
N ASP A 104 25.40 46.18 -3.89
CA ASP A 104 24.03 46.64 -3.64
C ASP A 104 23.08 46.14 -4.74
N GLU A 105 23.44 46.27 -6.02
CA GLU A 105 22.68 45.68 -7.14
C GLU A 105 22.48 44.17 -7.01
N HIS A 106 23.49 43.42 -6.55
CA HIS A 106 23.40 41.98 -6.36
C HIS A 106 22.53 41.60 -5.16
N ILE A 107 22.56 42.36 -4.06
CA ILE A 107 21.64 42.21 -2.93
C ILE A 107 20.20 42.47 -3.38
N ASP A 108 19.97 43.52 -4.15
CA ASP A 108 18.66 43.95 -4.63
C ASP A 108 18.04 42.93 -5.62
N LYS A 109 18.87 42.30 -6.46
CA LYS A 109 18.49 41.15 -7.32
C LYS A 109 18.16 39.92 -6.47
N ARG A 110 19.01 39.57 -5.50
CA ARG A 110 18.80 38.41 -4.61
C ARG A 110 17.50 38.53 -3.80
N GLN A 111 17.18 39.70 -3.24
CA GLN A 111 15.92 39.92 -2.52
C GLN A 111 14.68 39.75 -3.42
N LYS A 112 14.73 40.22 -4.66
CA LYS A 112 13.65 40.03 -5.63
C LYS A 112 13.46 38.53 -5.96
N GLU A 113 14.53 37.79 -6.16
CA GLU A 113 14.47 36.34 -6.38
C GLU A 113 13.97 35.59 -5.13
N GLU A 114 14.44 35.93 -3.93
CA GLU A 114 13.98 35.38 -2.65
C GLU A 114 12.47 35.58 -2.44
N THR A 115 11.93 36.78 -2.75
CA THR A 115 10.49 37.04 -2.63
C THR A 115 9.65 36.26 -3.65
N VAL A 116 10.12 36.10 -4.89
CA VAL A 116 9.45 35.24 -5.89
C VAL A 116 9.47 33.77 -5.48
N VAL A 117 10.60 33.27 -4.97
CA VAL A 117 10.71 31.90 -4.44
C VAL A 117 9.80 31.71 -3.22
N ALA A 118 9.65 32.70 -2.35
CA ALA A 118 8.74 32.65 -1.20
C ALA A 118 7.26 32.63 -1.63
N GLN A 119 6.89 33.33 -2.71
CA GLN A 119 5.54 33.27 -3.29
C GLN A 119 5.27 31.90 -3.93
N LEU A 120 6.19 31.39 -4.75
CA LEU A 120 6.08 30.08 -5.39
C LEU A 120 5.99 28.93 -4.38
N LYS A 121 6.73 29.01 -3.25
CA LYS A 121 6.60 28.04 -2.15
C LYS A 121 5.20 28.05 -1.52
N LYS A 122 4.62 29.23 -1.25
CA LYS A 122 3.25 29.34 -0.71
C LYS A 122 2.22 28.75 -1.68
N GLU A 123 2.29 29.08 -2.97
CA GLU A 123 1.43 28.48 -3.99
C GLU A 123 1.56 26.95 -4.05
N TYR A 124 2.78 26.43 -3.90
CA TYR A 124 3.04 25.00 -3.94
C TYR A 124 2.48 24.29 -2.69
N ASP A 125 2.63 24.87 -1.50
CA ASP A 125 2.03 24.38 -0.27
C ASP A 125 0.49 24.40 -0.33
N GLU A 126 -0.10 25.43 -0.94
CA GLU A 126 -1.55 25.50 -1.19
C GLU A 126 -2.01 24.44 -2.19
N LYS A 127 -1.26 24.22 -3.28
CA LYS A 127 -1.52 23.14 -4.25
C LYS A 127 -1.36 21.76 -3.61
N ILE A 128 -0.42 21.55 -2.68
CA ILE A 128 -0.29 20.32 -1.87
C ILE A 128 -1.51 20.14 -0.96
N LYS A 129 -1.90 21.18 -0.19
CA LYS A 129 -3.07 21.14 0.71
C LYS A 129 -4.34 20.82 -0.06
N PHE A 130 -4.58 21.50 -1.20
CA PHE A 130 -5.70 21.22 -2.09
C PHE A 130 -5.67 19.78 -2.60
N THR A 131 -4.53 19.31 -3.10
CA THR A 131 -4.37 17.92 -3.58
C THR A 131 -4.63 16.89 -2.48
N ARG A 132 -4.20 17.15 -1.24
CA ARG A 132 -4.52 16.31 -0.07
C ARG A 132 -6.02 16.28 0.20
N THR A 133 -6.69 17.44 0.24
CA THR A 133 -8.16 17.50 0.46
C THR A 133 -8.97 16.83 -0.66
N GLN A 134 -8.51 16.91 -1.92
CA GLN A 134 -9.14 16.18 -3.03
C GLN A 134 -8.92 14.67 -2.92
N LYS A 135 -7.74 14.21 -2.49
CA LYS A 135 -7.48 12.78 -2.22
C LYS A 135 -8.35 12.24 -1.08
N THR A 136 -8.50 12.96 0.03
CA THR A 136 -9.38 12.54 1.13
C THR A 136 -10.85 12.55 0.70
N LEU A 137 -11.30 13.55 -0.05
CA LEU A 137 -12.67 13.60 -0.56
C LEU A 137 -12.94 12.46 -1.56
N TYR A 138 -11.99 12.15 -2.45
CA TYR A 138 -12.07 10.98 -3.33
C TYR A 138 -12.16 9.66 -2.55
N HIS A 139 -11.32 9.47 -1.53
CA HIS A 139 -11.36 8.25 -0.71
C HIS A 139 -12.69 8.09 0.04
N ASN A 140 -13.21 9.17 0.63
CA ASN A 140 -14.54 9.16 1.27
C ASN A 140 -15.64 8.80 0.26
N ARG A 141 -15.61 9.37 -0.95
CA ARG A 141 -16.55 9.02 -2.03
C ARG A 141 -16.40 7.58 -2.53
N MET A 142 -15.20 7.00 -2.42
CA MET A 142 -14.96 5.59 -2.76
C MET A 142 -15.60 4.68 -1.71
N MET A 143 -15.41 4.96 -0.41
CA MET A 143 -16.06 4.20 0.67
C MET A 143 -17.59 4.33 0.62
N GLU A 144 -18.14 5.53 0.42
CA GLU A 144 -19.58 5.73 0.19
C GLU A 144 -20.11 4.86 -0.98
N LEU A 145 -19.31 4.69 -2.03
CA LEU A 145 -19.67 3.90 -3.21
C LEU A 145 -19.56 2.39 -2.95
N GLU A 146 -18.59 1.95 -2.13
CA GLU A 146 -18.46 0.57 -1.66
C GLU A 146 -19.58 0.20 -0.67
N ASP A 147 -19.95 1.11 0.24
CA ASP A 147 -21.13 0.98 1.11
C ASP A 147 -22.44 0.87 0.30
N LEU A 148 -22.62 1.73 -0.70
CA LEU A 148 -23.79 1.65 -1.60
C LEU A 148 -23.79 0.38 -2.46
N GLN A 149 -22.63 -0.17 -2.82
CA GLN A 149 -22.53 -1.47 -3.49
C GLN A 149 -22.85 -2.63 -2.54
N SER A 150 -22.38 -2.60 -1.29
CA SER A 150 -22.69 -3.63 -0.29
C SER A 150 -24.18 -3.62 0.07
N LEU A 151 -24.77 -2.43 0.27
CA LEU A 151 -26.20 -2.24 0.47
C LEU A 151 -27.01 -2.74 -0.73
N ARG A 152 -26.61 -2.42 -1.97
CA ARG A 152 -27.24 -2.95 -3.19
C ARG A 152 -27.16 -4.48 -3.27
N SER A 153 -26.03 -5.07 -2.86
CA SER A 153 -25.84 -6.52 -2.80
C SER A 153 -26.78 -7.16 -1.77
N ASN A 154 -26.89 -6.56 -0.58
CA ASN A 154 -27.76 -7.04 0.49
C ASN A 154 -29.25 -6.90 0.16
N ILE A 155 -29.68 -5.77 -0.42
CA ILE A 155 -31.04 -5.60 -0.96
C ILE A 155 -31.34 -6.66 -2.04
N LYS A 156 -30.36 -7.00 -2.88
CA LYS A 156 -30.53 -8.05 -3.89
C LYS A 156 -30.64 -9.45 -3.27
N LYS A 157 -29.89 -9.75 -2.20
CA LYS A 157 -30.04 -11.00 -1.42
C LYS A 157 -31.45 -11.06 -0.83
N TRP A 158 -31.85 -10.06 -0.04
CA TRP A 158 -33.18 -9.99 0.57
C TRP A 158 -34.31 -10.12 -0.45
N ALA A 159 -34.17 -9.54 -1.66
CA ALA A 159 -35.15 -9.71 -2.72
C ALA A 159 -35.27 -11.17 -3.20
N TYR A 160 -34.16 -11.92 -3.31
CA TYR A 160 -34.19 -13.35 -3.61
C TYR A 160 -34.69 -14.19 -2.43
N ASP A 161 -34.26 -13.87 -1.22
CA ASP A 161 -34.69 -14.56 0.01
C ASP A 161 -36.21 -14.47 0.17
N VAL A 162 -36.78 -13.27 0.00
CA VAL A 162 -38.24 -13.04 -0.02
C VAL A 162 -38.93 -13.71 -1.22
N GLU A 163 -38.31 -13.74 -2.40
CA GLU A 163 -38.88 -14.45 -3.57
C GLU A 163 -38.97 -15.97 -3.31
N ASP A 164 -37.94 -16.55 -2.67
CA ASP A 164 -37.88 -17.96 -2.32
C ASP A 164 -38.72 -18.30 -1.09
N GLU A 165 -38.89 -17.40 -0.11
CA GLU A 165 -39.90 -17.50 0.94
C GLU A 165 -41.32 -17.45 0.36
N VAL A 166 -41.59 -16.62 -0.65
CA VAL A 166 -42.90 -16.58 -1.33
C VAL A 166 -43.14 -17.85 -2.16
N LYS A 167 -42.10 -18.45 -2.77
CA LYS A 167 -42.18 -19.81 -3.35
C LYS A 167 -42.35 -20.88 -2.26
N ASN A 168 -41.74 -20.67 -1.10
CA ASN A 168 -41.93 -21.32 0.20
C ASN A 168 -43.41 -21.43 0.54
N ALA A 169 -44.02 -20.30 0.87
CA ALA A 169 -45.42 -20.15 1.24
C ALA A 169 -46.36 -20.68 0.15
N LYS A 170 -46.13 -20.39 -1.14
CA LYS A 170 -46.95 -20.94 -2.23
C LYS A 170 -46.91 -22.48 -2.30
N ARG A 171 -45.74 -23.10 -2.07
CA ARG A 171 -45.60 -24.57 -2.00
C ARG A 171 -46.24 -25.15 -0.74
N ILE A 172 -46.17 -24.44 0.39
CA ILE A 172 -46.83 -24.82 1.64
C ILE A 172 -48.36 -24.75 1.48
N VAL A 173 -48.92 -23.60 1.12
CA VAL A 173 -50.36 -23.41 0.89
C VAL A 173 -50.94 -24.39 -0.14
N SER A 174 -50.19 -24.72 -1.20
CA SER A 174 -50.59 -25.74 -2.18
C SER A 174 -50.64 -27.14 -1.57
N ARG A 175 -49.61 -27.53 -0.78
CA ARG A 175 -49.58 -28.79 -0.04
C ARG A 175 -50.70 -28.85 1.01
N ASP A 176 -50.94 -27.77 1.72
CA ASP A 176 -51.93 -27.71 2.80
C ASP A 176 -53.34 -27.77 2.23
N ALA A 177 -53.62 -27.14 1.09
CA ALA A 177 -54.87 -27.32 0.35
C ALA A 177 -55.06 -28.77 -0.15
N GLN A 178 -53.98 -29.43 -0.61
CA GLN A 178 -54.03 -30.85 -0.98
C GLN A 178 -54.25 -31.76 0.23
N LEU A 179 -53.59 -31.48 1.36
CA LEU A 179 -53.73 -32.21 2.62
C LEU A 179 -55.13 -32.01 3.21
N GLN A 180 -55.67 -30.79 3.21
CA GLN A 180 -57.03 -30.50 3.68
C GLN A 180 -58.09 -31.16 2.79
N LYS A 181 -57.83 -31.28 1.48
CA LYS A 181 -58.66 -32.12 0.60
C LYS A 181 -58.58 -33.60 0.99
N GLN A 182 -57.38 -34.16 1.19
CA GLN A 182 -57.21 -35.55 1.64
C GLN A 182 -57.89 -35.80 2.99
N LEU A 183 -57.70 -34.92 3.97
CA LEU A 183 -58.36 -34.95 5.28
C LEU A 183 -59.88 -34.86 5.17
N SER A 184 -60.45 -34.09 4.24
CA SER A 184 -61.91 -34.07 4.03
C SER A 184 -62.43 -35.36 3.37
N GLU A 185 -61.66 -35.96 2.46
CA GLU A 185 -61.98 -37.26 1.87
C GLU A 185 -61.86 -38.41 2.89
N GLU A 186 -60.87 -38.36 3.79
CA GLU A 186 -60.70 -39.30 4.89
C GLU A 186 -61.73 -39.11 5.99
N LYS A 187 -61.99 -37.87 6.43
CA LYS A 187 -63.09 -37.57 7.36
C LYS A 187 -64.42 -38.09 6.84
N ARG A 188 -64.71 -37.93 5.54
CA ARG A 188 -65.90 -38.53 4.91
C ARG A 188 -65.90 -40.06 4.95
N LYS A 189 -64.76 -40.74 4.74
CA LYS A 189 -64.66 -42.21 4.91
C LYS A 189 -64.90 -42.60 6.38
N SER A 190 -64.27 -41.89 7.30
CA SER A 190 -64.41 -42.10 8.75
C SER A 190 -65.84 -41.87 9.21
N ASP A 191 -66.55 -40.87 8.71
CA ASP A 191 -67.95 -40.61 9.07
C ASP A 191 -68.90 -41.68 8.55
N ILE A 192 -68.64 -42.25 7.37
CA ILE A 192 -69.33 -43.44 6.87
C ILE A 192 -69.02 -44.67 7.74
N MET A 193 -67.79 -44.80 8.26
CA MET A 193 -67.40 -45.87 9.17
C MET A 193 -67.99 -45.69 10.58
N TYR A 194 -68.02 -44.47 11.11
CA TYR A 194 -68.69 -44.12 12.38
C TYR A 194 -70.19 -44.36 12.29
N TYR A 195 -70.84 -44.03 11.17
CA TYR A 195 -72.25 -44.36 10.96
C TYR A 195 -72.49 -45.88 10.96
N ARG A 196 -71.62 -46.68 10.33
CA ARG A 196 -71.71 -48.15 10.39
C ARG A 196 -71.49 -48.68 11.79
N LEU A 197 -70.47 -48.17 12.50
CA LEU A 197 -70.19 -48.52 13.89
C LEU A 197 -71.33 -48.12 14.82
N ASP A 198 -71.98 -46.97 14.61
CA ASP A 198 -73.15 -46.53 15.37
C ASP A 198 -74.36 -47.47 15.19
N MET A 199 -74.60 -47.95 13.96
CA MET A 199 -75.62 -48.97 13.69
C MET A 199 -75.26 -50.33 14.31
N GLU A 200 -73.98 -50.72 14.31
CA GLU A 200 -73.52 -51.97 14.90
C GLU A 200 -73.46 -51.91 16.44
N VAL A 201 -73.11 -50.75 17.02
CA VAL A 201 -73.23 -50.45 18.45
C VAL A 201 -74.68 -50.51 18.87
N LYS A 202 -75.63 -49.84 18.18
CA LYS A 202 -77.06 -49.95 18.50
C LYS A 202 -77.59 -51.38 18.44
N LYS A 203 -77.09 -52.20 17.51
CA LYS A 203 -77.38 -53.64 17.48
C LYS A 203 -76.79 -54.36 18.71
N LYS A 204 -75.55 -54.04 19.08
CA LYS A 204 -74.87 -54.61 20.25
C LYS A 204 -75.42 -54.12 21.59
N GLU A 205 -75.98 -52.92 21.66
CA GLU A 205 -76.72 -52.40 22.82
C GLU A 205 -78.03 -53.18 23.01
N ALA A 206 -78.75 -53.50 21.93
CA ALA A 206 -79.93 -54.37 21.99
C ALA A 206 -79.58 -55.83 22.38
N GLU A 207 -78.46 -56.38 21.85
CA GLU A 207 -77.94 -57.68 22.28
C GLU A 207 -77.48 -57.64 23.76
N LEU A 208 -76.82 -56.56 24.21
CA LEU A 208 -76.41 -56.37 25.60
C LEU A 208 -77.61 -56.23 26.55
N GLN A 209 -78.66 -55.53 26.16
CA GLN A 209 -79.82 -55.34 27.02
C GLN A 209 -80.53 -56.67 27.29
N SER A 210 -80.63 -57.55 26.28
CA SER A 210 -81.08 -58.94 26.49
C SER A 210 -80.18 -59.70 27.47
N ILE A 211 -78.86 -59.51 27.40
CA ILE A 211 -77.90 -60.16 28.32
C ILE A 211 -77.98 -59.55 29.72
N CYS A 212 -78.29 -58.26 29.87
CA CYS A 212 -78.51 -57.61 31.17
C CYS A 212 -79.79 -58.14 31.84
N ASP A 213 -80.86 -58.35 31.08
CA ASP A 213 -82.09 -58.95 31.58
C ASP A 213 -81.83 -60.41 32.05
N ASP A 214 -81.04 -61.18 31.29
CA ASP A 214 -80.54 -62.50 31.72
C ASP A 214 -79.65 -62.40 32.98
N GLU A 215 -78.73 -61.43 33.06
CA GLU A 215 -77.81 -61.24 34.19
C GLU A 215 -78.55 -60.88 35.48
N ILE A 216 -79.63 -60.10 35.41
CA ILE A 216 -80.50 -59.79 36.55
C ILE A 216 -81.08 -61.09 37.13
N SER A 217 -81.58 -62.00 36.27
CA SER A 217 -82.10 -63.30 36.71
C SER A 217 -81.04 -64.17 37.41
N ILE A 218 -79.78 -64.09 36.96
CA ILE A 218 -78.64 -64.80 37.58
C ILE A 218 -78.22 -64.13 38.89
N LYS A 219 -78.24 -62.79 38.97
CA LYS A 219 -77.94 -62.03 40.19
C LYS A 219 -78.88 -62.36 41.33
N ASP A 220 -80.17 -62.55 41.08
CA ASP A 220 -81.12 -62.97 42.10
C ASP A 220 -80.78 -64.36 42.67
N VAL A 221 -80.31 -65.30 41.83
CA VAL A 221 -79.79 -66.60 42.28
C VAL A 221 -78.49 -66.46 43.08
N VAL A 222 -77.57 -65.58 42.66
CA VAL A 222 -76.29 -65.34 43.35
C VAL A 222 -76.49 -64.62 44.69
N ASN A 223 -77.49 -63.76 44.83
CA ASN A 223 -77.82 -63.09 46.10
C ASN A 223 -78.21 -64.10 47.20
N VAL A 224 -78.98 -65.15 46.85
CA VAL A 224 -79.32 -66.25 47.75
C VAL A 224 -78.06 -67.01 48.21
N LEU A 225 -77.09 -67.21 47.32
CA LEU A 225 -75.79 -67.82 47.66
C LEU A 225 -74.92 -66.92 48.56
N ASN A 226 -74.87 -65.62 48.28
CA ASN A 226 -74.05 -64.67 49.04
C ASN A 226 -74.51 -64.51 50.50
N MET A 227 -75.82 -64.63 50.79
CA MET A 227 -76.32 -64.68 52.17
C MET A 227 -75.67 -65.84 52.95
N SER A 228 -75.60 -67.03 52.36
CA SER A 228 -74.96 -68.20 52.96
C SER A 228 -73.44 -68.06 53.17
N ILE A 229 -72.77 -67.14 52.45
CA ILE A 229 -71.34 -66.86 52.60
C ILE A 229 -71.09 -65.75 53.63
N ALA A 230 -72.03 -64.81 53.81
CA ALA A 230 -71.95 -63.78 54.84
C ALA A 230 -71.91 -64.40 56.24
N ASP A 231 -72.81 -65.34 56.53
CA ASP A 231 -72.86 -66.08 57.80
C ASP A 231 -71.50 -66.71 58.12
N ALA A 232 -70.92 -67.46 57.17
CA ALA A 232 -69.64 -68.17 57.34
C ALA A 232 -68.41 -67.26 57.54
N ASN A 233 -68.48 -65.97 57.16
CA ASN A 233 -67.39 -65.03 57.43
C ASN A 233 -67.45 -64.44 58.86
N THR A 234 -68.63 -64.41 59.50
CA THR A 234 -68.72 -63.93 60.89
C THR A 234 -67.99 -64.83 61.88
N ASP A 235 -67.94 -66.14 61.60
CA ASP A 235 -67.13 -67.11 62.36
C ASP A 235 -65.61 -66.87 62.24
N LEU A 236 -65.13 -66.30 61.12
CA LEU A 236 -63.70 -66.08 60.88
C LEU A 236 -63.13 -64.85 61.60
N GLU A 237 -63.91 -63.76 61.74
CA GLU A 237 -63.44 -62.57 62.47
C GLU A 237 -63.22 -62.83 63.96
N ALA A 238 -63.94 -63.80 64.55
CA ALA A 238 -63.74 -64.24 65.93
C ALA A 238 -62.31 -64.78 66.15
N LEU A 239 -61.77 -65.57 65.22
CA LEU A 239 -60.45 -66.19 65.31
C LEU A 239 -59.29 -65.18 65.18
N GLN A 240 -59.46 -64.11 64.39
CA GLN A 240 -58.36 -63.18 64.12
C GLN A 240 -58.03 -62.26 65.31
N ASN A 241 -58.99 -62.04 66.21
CA ASN A 241 -58.81 -61.17 67.39
C ASN A 241 -57.92 -61.78 68.48
N GLU A 242 -57.85 -63.12 68.59
CA GLU A 242 -56.93 -63.83 69.48
C GLU A 242 -55.46 -63.51 69.14
N HIS A 243 -55.11 -63.58 67.85
CA HIS A 243 -53.73 -63.49 67.37
C HIS A 243 -53.03 -62.17 67.73
N LYS A 244 -53.77 -61.05 67.75
CA LYS A 244 -53.21 -59.72 68.07
C LYS A 244 -52.63 -59.61 69.48
N ARG A 245 -53.10 -60.41 70.44
CA ARG A 245 -52.65 -60.34 71.85
C ARG A 245 -51.23 -60.86 72.06
N LEU A 246 -50.73 -61.74 71.16
CA LEU A 246 -49.47 -62.45 71.35
C LEU A 246 -48.22 -61.59 71.05
N ILE A 247 -48.33 -60.68 70.07
CA ILE A 247 -47.18 -59.91 69.55
C ILE A 247 -46.68 -58.86 70.56
N GLN A 248 -47.57 -58.34 71.40
CA GLN A 248 -47.30 -57.18 72.25
C GLN A 248 -46.27 -57.44 73.38
N ALA A 249 -46.04 -58.71 73.74
CA ALA A 249 -45.08 -59.11 74.78
C ALA A 249 -43.61 -59.15 74.31
N TRP A 250 -43.32 -59.05 73.01
CA TRP A 250 -41.97 -59.27 72.47
C TRP A 250 -41.03 -58.05 72.51
N SER A 251 -41.53 -56.85 72.80
CA SER A 251 -40.75 -55.61 72.65
C SER A 251 -39.97 -55.17 73.89
N GLU A 252 -40.11 -55.83 75.04
CA GLU A 252 -39.56 -55.32 76.32
C GLU A 252 -38.06 -55.62 76.55
N VAL A 253 -37.41 -56.36 75.65
CA VAL A 253 -35.99 -56.81 75.77
C VAL A 253 -34.98 -55.67 75.44
N ILE A 254 -35.36 -54.42 75.67
CA ILE A 254 -34.64 -53.17 75.34
C ILE A 254 -33.22 -53.09 75.93
N ILE A 255 -32.99 -53.72 77.07
CA ILE A 255 -32.12 -53.15 78.12
C ILE A 255 -30.63 -53.53 77.99
N ALA A 256 -30.22 -54.15 76.87
CA ALA A 256 -28.82 -54.54 76.58
C ALA A 256 -27.84 -53.35 76.37
N ILE A 257 -28.32 -52.12 76.49
CA ILE A 257 -27.59 -50.84 76.31
C ILE A 257 -26.43 -50.63 77.32
N GLN A 258 -26.31 -51.46 78.37
CA GLN A 258 -25.31 -51.35 79.45
C GLN A 258 -23.83 -51.49 79.04
N LEU A 259 -23.48 -51.54 77.75
CA LEU A 259 -22.19 -52.04 77.27
C LEU A 259 -21.12 -50.95 77.03
N ARG A 260 -20.87 -50.15 78.10
CA ARG A 260 -19.64 -49.37 78.38
C ARG A 260 -19.44 -48.07 77.57
N ASP A 261 -19.16 -46.91 78.16
CA ASP A 261 -18.78 -46.48 79.53
C ASP A 261 -17.42 -46.94 80.10
N LYS A 262 -16.53 -47.55 79.30
CA LYS A 262 -15.20 -48.03 79.77
C LYS A 262 -14.01 -47.19 79.28
N ILE A 263 -14.20 -46.32 78.30
CA ILE A 263 -13.10 -45.69 77.54
C ILE A 263 -12.51 -44.46 78.26
N LEU A 264 -13.30 -43.75 79.07
CA LEU A 264 -12.99 -42.37 79.51
C LEU A 264 -11.88 -42.26 80.59
N PHE A 265 -11.48 -43.36 81.24
CA PHE A 265 -10.64 -43.34 82.44
C PHE A 265 -9.13 -43.14 82.19
N GLN A 266 -8.60 -43.44 81.00
CA GLN A 266 -7.15 -43.63 80.81
C GLN A 266 -6.29 -42.35 80.68
N VAL A 267 -6.90 -41.16 80.63
CA VAL A 267 -6.20 -39.93 80.20
C VAL A 267 -5.45 -39.21 81.34
N GLN A 268 -5.79 -39.44 82.62
CA GLN A 268 -5.39 -38.52 83.71
C GLN A 268 -4.04 -38.80 84.43
N ASP A 269 -3.41 -39.99 84.29
CA ASP A 269 -2.22 -40.35 85.10
C ASP A 269 -0.91 -39.62 84.73
N ASN A 270 -0.71 -39.29 83.45
CA ASN A 270 0.64 -38.99 82.93
C ASN A 270 1.27 -37.67 83.39
N ILE A 271 0.51 -36.75 83.99
CA ILE A 271 0.98 -35.37 84.24
C ILE A 271 1.88 -35.24 85.49
N GLY A 272 1.81 -36.15 86.46
CA GLY A 272 2.47 -35.97 87.76
C GLY A 272 4.01 -36.05 87.77
N LYS A 273 4.60 -36.87 86.90
CA LYS A 273 5.95 -37.44 87.12
C LYS A 273 7.15 -36.53 86.78
N GLN A 274 6.94 -35.35 86.18
CA GLN A 274 8.05 -34.50 85.70
C GLN A 274 8.63 -33.49 86.70
N ARG A 275 7.96 -33.17 87.82
CA ARG A 275 8.30 -31.96 88.60
C ARG A 275 9.48 -32.08 89.58
N GLU A 276 9.87 -33.27 90.03
CA GLU A 276 10.82 -33.40 91.16
C GLU A 276 12.30 -33.40 90.75
N SER A 277 12.63 -33.90 89.55
CA SER A 277 14.01 -34.05 89.05
C SER A 277 14.83 -32.75 89.05
N ILE A 278 14.17 -31.61 88.85
CA ILE A 278 14.79 -30.29 88.64
C ILE A 278 15.54 -29.78 89.89
N LYS A 279 15.14 -30.19 91.10
CA LYS A 279 15.54 -29.49 92.33
C LYS A 279 16.94 -29.86 92.86
N LEU A 280 17.44 -31.05 92.54
CA LEU A 280 18.64 -31.63 93.18
C LEU A 280 19.96 -31.15 92.54
N ASN A 281 19.97 -30.87 91.23
CA ASN A 281 21.16 -30.44 90.50
C ASN A 281 21.65 -29.02 90.85
N SER A 282 20.84 -28.21 91.54
CA SER A 282 21.15 -26.78 91.78
C SER A 282 22.41 -26.54 92.62
N ASN A 283 22.62 -27.32 93.68
CA ASN A 283 23.52 -26.92 94.76
C ASN A 283 25.00 -27.30 94.54
N GLY A 284 25.28 -28.35 93.74
CA GLY A 284 26.66 -28.73 93.40
C GLY A 284 27.38 -27.69 92.52
N ILE A 285 26.62 -26.85 91.83
CA ILE A 285 27.10 -25.88 90.84
C ILE A 285 27.87 -24.72 91.52
N ASP A 286 27.43 -24.27 92.70
CA ASP A 286 27.88 -22.99 93.28
C ASP A 286 29.27 -23.05 93.94
N ALA A 287 29.71 -24.22 94.40
CA ALA A 287 31.07 -24.40 94.93
C ALA A 287 32.12 -24.24 93.81
N VAL A 288 31.87 -24.85 92.65
CA VAL A 288 32.79 -24.86 91.50
C VAL A 288 32.93 -23.45 90.89
N LYS A 289 31.85 -22.66 90.86
CA LYS A 289 31.87 -21.25 90.39
C LYS A 289 32.97 -20.40 91.04
N LYS A 290 33.26 -20.57 92.33
CA LYS A 290 34.26 -19.75 93.07
C LYS A 290 35.72 -20.12 92.79
N GLN A 291 36.00 -21.33 92.32
CA GLN A 291 37.34 -21.70 91.84
C GLN A 291 37.50 -21.23 90.39
N ILE A 292 36.50 -21.49 89.53
CA ILE A 292 36.41 -20.99 88.15
C ILE A 292 36.64 -19.47 88.07
N SER A 293 36.08 -18.70 89.01
CA SER A 293 36.15 -17.24 88.99
C SER A 293 37.58 -16.66 89.01
N ARG A 294 38.56 -17.32 89.64
CA ARG A 294 39.96 -16.84 89.68
C ARG A 294 40.75 -17.25 88.44
N GLU A 295 40.59 -18.48 87.97
CA GLU A 295 41.16 -18.90 86.68
C GLU A 295 40.59 -18.08 85.52
N LEU A 296 39.31 -17.69 85.58
CA LEU A 296 38.69 -16.81 84.60
C LEU A 296 39.38 -15.45 84.47
N GLU A 297 40.02 -14.88 85.48
CA GLU A 297 40.66 -13.57 85.37
C GLU A 297 42.06 -13.62 84.74
N LEU A 298 42.82 -14.70 84.96
CA LEU A 298 44.04 -14.98 84.20
C LEU A 298 43.70 -15.39 82.77
N ASN A 299 42.71 -16.28 82.60
CA ASN A 299 42.26 -16.72 81.29
C ASN A 299 41.70 -15.55 80.47
N LYS A 300 40.88 -14.64 81.03
CA LYS A 300 40.43 -13.41 80.33
C LYS A 300 41.59 -12.57 79.79
N LYS A 301 42.71 -12.45 80.52
CA LYS A 301 43.87 -11.68 80.06
C LYS A 301 44.56 -12.36 78.88
N LEU A 302 44.82 -13.66 78.97
CA LEU A 302 45.41 -14.45 77.88
C LEU A 302 44.47 -14.54 76.67
N GLU A 303 43.20 -14.80 76.90
CA GLU A 303 42.15 -14.85 75.87
C GLU A 303 41.97 -13.47 75.20
N SER A 304 42.10 -12.34 75.91
CA SER A 304 42.10 -11.01 75.27
C SER A 304 43.32 -10.73 74.36
N PHE A 305 44.40 -11.50 74.51
CA PHE A 305 45.59 -11.41 73.66
C PHE A 305 45.50 -12.40 72.49
N LYS A 306 45.09 -13.64 72.78
CA LYS A 306 44.74 -14.68 71.80
C LYS A 306 43.61 -14.25 70.87
N GLN A 307 42.57 -13.58 71.37
CA GLN A 307 41.48 -13.01 70.57
C GLN A 307 42.04 -11.96 69.60
N ARG A 308 42.83 -10.97 70.05
CA ARG A 308 43.42 -9.97 69.14
C ARG A 308 44.33 -10.58 68.07
N LEU A 309 45.09 -11.63 68.40
CA LEU A 309 45.89 -12.38 67.41
C LEU A 309 45.01 -13.18 66.45
N ALA A 310 43.96 -13.84 66.95
CA ALA A 310 43.00 -14.60 66.15
C ALA A 310 42.15 -13.69 65.25
N ASP A 311 41.72 -12.52 65.73
CA ASP A 311 41.03 -11.49 64.97
C ASP A 311 41.90 -11.05 63.80
N SER A 312 43.17 -10.66 64.08
CA SER A 312 44.16 -10.24 63.08
C SER A 312 44.49 -11.34 62.07
N MET A 313 44.55 -12.59 62.52
CA MET A 313 44.78 -13.75 61.64
C MET A 313 43.51 -14.09 60.83
N SER A 314 42.32 -13.85 61.38
CA SER A 314 41.05 -14.06 60.69
C SER A 314 40.73 -12.98 59.67
N SER A 315 41.14 -11.73 59.89
CA SER A 315 41.06 -10.67 58.87
C SER A 315 42.02 -10.98 57.74
N LEU A 316 43.29 -11.27 58.05
CA LEU A 316 44.27 -11.64 57.02
C LEU A 316 43.85 -12.91 56.24
N SER A 317 43.30 -13.92 56.93
CA SER A 317 42.76 -15.12 56.27
C SER A 317 41.53 -14.83 55.42
N ARG A 318 40.64 -13.92 55.83
CA ARG A 318 39.48 -13.49 55.02
C ARG A 318 39.88 -12.65 53.82
N ASP A 319 40.92 -11.82 53.95
CA ASP A 319 41.41 -11.00 52.86
C ASP A 319 42.16 -11.87 51.83
N CYS A 320 43.03 -12.79 52.28
CA CYS A 320 43.61 -13.81 51.41
C CYS A 320 42.54 -14.72 50.75
N GLN A 321 41.48 -15.10 51.48
CA GLN A 321 40.39 -15.90 50.90
C GLN A 321 39.55 -15.09 49.91
N ARG A 322 39.30 -13.80 50.16
CA ARG A 322 38.61 -12.92 49.21
C ARG A 322 39.40 -12.75 47.92
N GLU A 323 40.73 -12.58 48.01
CA GLU A 323 41.57 -12.52 46.81
C GLU A 323 41.66 -13.88 46.10
N MET A 324 41.61 -15.00 46.82
CA MET A 324 41.49 -16.33 46.21
C MET A 324 40.14 -16.49 45.48
N GLU A 325 39.03 -16.05 46.09
CA GLU A 325 37.69 -16.05 45.49
C GLU A 325 37.60 -15.09 44.29
N ASN A 326 38.25 -13.92 44.35
CA ASN A 326 38.40 -13.00 43.22
C ASN A 326 39.17 -13.65 42.05
N VAL A 327 40.31 -14.29 42.33
CA VAL A 327 41.14 -14.96 41.32
C VAL A 327 40.38 -16.14 40.71
N MET A 328 39.70 -16.97 41.52
CA MET A 328 38.86 -18.07 41.01
C MET A 328 37.68 -17.56 40.19
N GLY A 329 37.00 -16.49 40.60
CA GLY A 329 35.90 -15.87 39.86
C GLY A 329 36.31 -15.07 38.62
N LEU A 330 37.62 -14.78 38.45
CA LEU A 330 38.20 -14.29 37.20
C LEU A 330 38.65 -15.47 36.31
N GLN A 331 39.15 -16.56 36.91
CA GLN A 331 39.50 -17.79 36.20
C GLN A 331 38.27 -18.42 35.54
N THR A 332 37.16 -18.61 36.25
CA THR A 332 35.94 -19.19 35.63
C THR A 332 35.42 -18.31 34.49
N LYS A 333 35.43 -16.97 34.64
CA LYS A 333 35.05 -16.05 33.56
C LYS A 333 35.99 -16.11 32.35
N LEU A 334 37.26 -16.44 32.55
CA LEU A 334 38.21 -16.67 31.46
C LEU A 334 37.93 -18.02 30.77
N ASP A 335 37.59 -19.04 31.55
CA ASP A 335 37.26 -20.39 31.07
C ASP A 335 35.86 -20.46 30.41
N GLU A 336 34.95 -19.54 30.74
CA GLU A 336 33.61 -19.36 30.14
C GLU A 336 33.64 -18.66 28.76
N LEU A 337 34.66 -17.81 28.50
CA LEU A 337 34.75 -17.03 27.26
C LEU A 337 34.81 -17.86 25.96
N PRO A 338 35.53 -19.00 25.90
CA PRO A 338 35.50 -19.90 24.74
C PRO A 338 34.10 -20.44 24.42
N ASP A 339 33.30 -20.78 25.43
CA ASP A 339 31.94 -21.30 25.25
C ASP A 339 30.98 -20.20 24.76
N PHE A 340 31.09 -18.99 25.31
CA PHE A 340 30.37 -17.83 24.76
C PHE A 340 30.77 -17.52 23.32
N LEU A 341 32.06 -17.59 22.98
CA LEU A 341 32.54 -17.36 21.61
C LEU A 341 31.99 -18.43 20.66
N ALA A 342 32.07 -19.71 21.04
CA ALA A 342 31.51 -20.83 20.28
C ALA A 342 29.99 -20.71 20.07
N GLN A 343 29.24 -20.25 21.08
CA GLN A 343 27.81 -19.96 20.92
C GLN A 343 27.59 -18.82 19.93
N THR A 344 28.28 -17.68 20.06
CA THR A 344 28.10 -16.56 19.11
C THR A 344 28.51 -16.91 17.68
N GLU A 345 29.47 -17.81 17.49
CA GLU A 345 29.85 -18.30 16.15
C GLU A 345 28.85 -19.33 15.60
N ALA A 346 28.18 -20.11 16.47
CA ALA A 346 27.04 -20.94 16.08
C ALA A 346 25.82 -20.08 15.70
N ASP A 347 25.50 -19.04 16.48
CA ASP A 347 24.42 -18.09 16.20
C ASP A 347 24.68 -17.35 14.87
N LEU A 348 25.93 -16.96 14.60
CA LEU A 348 26.34 -16.37 13.32
C LEU A 348 26.19 -17.37 12.15
N GLN A 349 26.49 -18.65 12.36
CA GLN A 349 26.23 -19.70 11.37
C GLN A 349 24.74 -19.96 11.14
N GLU A 350 23.89 -19.85 12.17
CA GLU A 350 22.43 -19.92 12.03
C GLU A 350 21.92 -18.71 11.22
N ALA A 351 22.25 -17.49 11.64
CA ALA A 351 21.83 -16.26 10.98
C ALA A 351 22.29 -16.17 9.50
N THR A 352 23.48 -16.66 9.17
CA THR A 352 23.94 -16.74 7.77
C THR A 352 23.21 -17.82 6.98
N ARG A 353 22.89 -18.98 7.57
CA ARG A 353 22.00 -19.99 6.95
C ARG A 353 20.61 -19.39 6.70
N GLU A 354 20.04 -18.67 7.65
CA GLU A 354 18.74 -17.99 7.50
C GLU A 354 18.77 -16.94 6.40
N GLY A 355 19.81 -16.10 6.36
CA GLY A 355 20.06 -15.14 5.28
C GLY A 355 20.12 -15.81 3.90
N THR A 356 20.74 -16.99 3.79
CA THR A 356 20.72 -17.75 2.51
C THR A 356 19.34 -18.34 2.19
N LYS A 357 18.58 -18.88 3.17
CA LYS A 357 17.18 -19.31 2.96
C LYS A 357 16.35 -18.15 2.40
N ILE A 358 16.38 -16.99 3.07
CA ILE A 358 15.65 -15.78 2.68
C ILE A 358 16.09 -15.30 1.29
N SER A 359 17.39 -15.31 0.98
CA SER A 359 17.88 -14.95 -0.35
C SER A 359 17.39 -15.91 -1.46
N THR A 360 17.29 -17.21 -1.18
CA THR A 360 16.69 -18.16 -2.13
C THR A 360 15.19 -17.98 -2.29
N GLU A 361 14.48 -17.61 -1.22
CA GLU A 361 13.04 -17.37 -1.25
C GLU A 361 12.70 -16.06 -1.98
N ILE A 362 13.47 -14.99 -1.80
CA ILE A 362 13.36 -13.76 -2.60
C ILE A 362 13.51 -14.09 -4.09
N ARG A 363 14.54 -14.86 -4.48
CA ARG A 363 14.73 -15.29 -5.88
C ARG A 363 13.57 -16.16 -6.40
N ARG A 364 12.93 -16.96 -5.54
CA ARG A 364 11.74 -17.75 -5.88
C ARG A 364 10.53 -16.83 -6.11
N LEU A 365 10.34 -15.83 -5.25
CA LEU A 365 9.30 -14.82 -5.35
C LEU A 365 9.49 -13.95 -6.60
N ASP A 366 10.70 -13.47 -6.88
CA ASP A 366 11.05 -12.74 -8.12
C ASP A 366 10.65 -13.54 -9.37
N HIS A 367 11.00 -14.83 -9.43
CA HIS A 367 10.64 -15.69 -10.55
C HIS A 367 9.11 -15.91 -10.67
N VAL A 368 8.38 -15.93 -9.55
CA VAL A 368 6.91 -15.96 -9.53
C VAL A 368 6.33 -14.61 -9.98
N LEU A 369 6.98 -13.49 -9.63
CA LEU A 369 6.64 -12.13 -10.02
C LEU A 369 6.79 -11.95 -11.54
N ASP A 370 7.93 -12.32 -12.11
CA ASP A 370 8.18 -12.37 -13.57
C ASP A 370 7.15 -13.23 -14.30
N LYS A 371 6.86 -14.43 -13.76
CA LYS A 371 5.85 -15.34 -14.32
C LYS A 371 4.44 -14.73 -14.28
N ASN A 372 4.13 -13.93 -13.26
CA ASN A 372 2.87 -13.21 -13.14
C ASN A 372 2.84 -11.95 -14.02
N HIS A 373 3.94 -11.23 -14.21
CA HIS A 373 4.08 -10.17 -15.21
C HIS A 373 3.88 -10.72 -16.63
N LEU A 374 4.47 -11.86 -16.97
CA LEU A 374 4.27 -12.50 -18.27
C LEU A 374 2.82 -12.96 -18.49
N LYS A 375 2.12 -13.43 -17.43
CA LYS A 375 0.66 -13.65 -17.49
C LYS A 375 -0.08 -12.33 -17.72
N LYS A 376 0.23 -11.28 -16.96
CA LYS A 376 -0.40 -9.95 -17.06
C LYS A 376 -0.30 -9.40 -18.48
N PHE A 377 0.91 -9.38 -19.07
CA PHE A 377 1.10 -8.92 -20.44
C PHE A 377 0.30 -9.76 -21.46
N ARG A 378 0.23 -11.09 -21.30
CA ARG A 378 -0.62 -11.95 -22.15
C ARG A 378 -2.11 -11.65 -21.98
N THR A 379 -2.58 -11.32 -20.77
CA THR A 379 -3.97 -10.92 -20.55
C THR A 379 -4.26 -9.51 -21.08
N GLU A 380 -3.32 -8.57 -20.99
CA GLU A 380 -3.45 -7.23 -21.57
C GLU A 380 -3.44 -7.30 -23.11
N GLU A 381 -2.58 -8.13 -23.71
CA GLU A 381 -2.58 -8.43 -25.14
C GLU A 381 -3.88 -9.14 -25.58
N ALA A 382 -4.42 -10.08 -24.78
CA ALA A 382 -5.72 -10.69 -25.06
C ALA A 382 -6.88 -9.69 -24.96
N ILE A 383 -6.87 -8.77 -23.99
CA ILE A 383 -7.86 -7.70 -23.85
C ILE A 383 -7.77 -6.71 -25.03
N LEU A 384 -6.56 -6.34 -25.46
CA LEU A 384 -6.34 -5.51 -26.64
C LEU A 384 -6.86 -6.18 -27.92
N ASN A 385 -6.58 -7.47 -28.11
CA ASN A 385 -7.13 -8.23 -29.23
C ASN A 385 -8.65 -8.33 -29.18
N LEU A 386 -9.25 -8.60 -28.01
CA LEU A 386 -10.71 -8.61 -27.83
C LEU A 386 -11.35 -7.23 -28.07
N ALA A 387 -10.71 -6.14 -27.67
CA ALA A 387 -11.17 -4.79 -27.95
C ALA A 387 -11.05 -4.43 -29.45
N GLN A 388 -9.98 -4.88 -30.12
CA GLN A 388 -9.83 -4.74 -31.56
C GLN A 388 -10.88 -5.57 -32.32
N ASP A 389 -11.11 -6.82 -31.92
CA ASP A 389 -12.17 -7.66 -32.46
C ASP A 389 -13.55 -7.05 -32.21
N GLN A 390 -13.81 -6.48 -31.03
CA GLN A 390 -15.05 -5.78 -30.73
C GLN A 390 -15.25 -4.60 -31.70
N LEU A 391 -14.23 -3.74 -31.90
CA LEU A 391 -14.25 -2.66 -32.89
C LEU A 391 -14.44 -3.14 -34.34
N ILE A 392 -13.97 -4.35 -34.68
CA ILE A 392 -14.23 -4.99 -35.98
C ILE A 392 -15.68 -5.50 -36.04
N THR A 393 -16.21 -6.10 -34.97
CA THR A 393 -17.61 -6.54 -34.91
C THR A 393 -18.59 -5.38 -34.90
N ASP A 394 -18.24 -4.22 -34.35
CA ASP A 394 -19.07 -3.00 -34.40
C ASP A 394 -19.08 -2.37 -35.80
N LYS A 395 -17.94 -2.38 -36.51
CA LYS A 395 -17.91 -2.02 -37.93
C LYS A 395 -18.72 -3.01 -38.78
N ALA A 396 -18.65 -4.30 -38.46
CA ALA A 396 -19.44 -5.33 -39.12
C ALA A 396 -20.94 -5.26 -38.76
N SER A 397 -21.30 -4.87 -37.54
CA SER A 397 -22.70 -4.71 -37.11
C SER A 397 -23.31 -3.46 -37.74
N ALA A 398 -22.57 -2.34 -37.82
CA ALA A 398 -22.97 -1.15 -38.56
C ALA A 398 -23.13 -1.43 -40.07
N TYR A 399 -22.28 -2.28 -40.66
CA TYR A 399 -22.44 -2.72 -42.05
C TYR A 399 -23.64 -3.66 -42.23
N ARG A 400 -23.86 -4.60 -41.31
CA ARG A 400 -25.06 -5.46 -41.28
C ARG A 400 -26.34 -4.64 -41.08
N LEU A 401 -26.31 -3.57 -40.29
CA LEU A 401 -27.43 -2.65 -40.11
C LEU A 401 -27.71 -1.83 -41.38
N LYS A 402 -26.69 -1.38 -42.11
CA LYS A 402 -26.85 -0.78 -43.45
C LYS A 402 -27.46 -1.76 -44.46
N LEU A 403 -27.03 -3.03 -44.43
CA LEU A 403 -27.63 -4.10 -45.24
C LEU A 403 -29.08 -4.39 -44.84
N LEU A 404 -29.37 -4.46 -43.54
CA LEU A 404 -30.71 -4.69 -43.00
C LEU A 404 -31.66 -3.56 -43.40
N ASN A 405 -31.26 -2.30 -43.23
CA ASN A 405 -32.06 -1.14 -43.65
C ASN A 405 -32.29 -1.13 -45.17
N LYS A 406 -31.28 -1.50 -45.98
CA LYS A 406 -31.43 -1.63 -47.43
C LYS A 406 -32.39 -2.77 -47.81
N ALA A 407 -32.31 -3.92 -47.14
CA ALA A 407 -33.22 -5.04 -47.33
C ALA A 407 -34.64 -4.71 -46.83
N GLN A 408 -34.79 -3.91 -45.78
CA GLN A 408 -36.07 -3.45 -45.25
C GLN A 408 -36.74 -2.43 -46.19
N GLU A 409 -35.98 -1.53 -46.83
CA GLU A 409 -36.53 -0.64 -47.84
C GLU A 409 -36.84 -1.38 -49.16
N GLN A 410 -36.00 -2.33 -49.57
CA GLN A 410 -36.33 -3.25 -50.68
C GLN A 410 -37.62 -4.04 -50.38
N ARG A 411 -37.76 -4.57 -49.16
CA ARG A 411 -39.01 -5.20 -48.70
C ARG A 411 -40.16 -4.20 -48.74
N ARG A 412 -40.00 -2.96 -48.28
CA ARG A 412 -41.08 -1.95 -48.32
C ARG A 412 -41.52 -1.65 -49.75
N VAL A 413 -40.60 -1.60 -50.72
CA VAL A 413 -40.90 -1.49 -52.15
C VAL A 413 -41.64 -2.73 -52.68
N VAL A 414 -41.28 -3.94 -52.22
CA VAL A 414 -41.98 -5.19 -52.56
C VAL A 414 -43.35 -5.29 -51.90
N ASP A 415 -43.52 -4.89 -50.65
CA ASP A 415 -44.82 -4.86 -49.96
C ASP A 415 -45.76 -3.81 -50.62
N LEU A 416 -45.21 -2.69 -51.11
CA LEU A 416 -45.93 -1.70 -51.93
C LEU A 416 -46.27 -2.21 -53.34
N SER A 417 -45.41 -3.00 -53.99
CA SER A 417 -45.73 -3.60 -55.29
C SER A 417 -46.72 -4.76 -55.16
N LEU A 418 -46.60 -5.58 -54.11
CA LEU A 418 -47.58 -6.59 -53.71
C LEU A 418 -48.95 -5.95 -53.47
N SER A 419 -49.03 -4.86 -52.73
CA SER A 419 -50.29 -4.13 -52.50
C SER A 419 -50.91 -3.60 -53.81
N LYS A 420 -50.09 -3.08 -54.74
CA LYS A 420 -50.55 -2.70 -56.09
C LYS A 420 -51.09 -3.90 -56.88
N VAL A 421 -50.39 -5.03 -56.87
CA VAL A 421 -50.80 -6.26 -57.55
C VAL A 421 -52.04 -6.87 -56.89
N GLN A 422 -52.18 -6.79 -55.57
CA GLN A 422 -53.39 -7.21 -54.83
C GLN A 422 -54.59 -6.33 -55.18
N ASN A 423 -54.41 -5.01 -55.32
CA ASN A 423 -55.48 -4.12 -55.80
C ASN A 423 -55.86 -4.38 -57.26
N GLN A 424 -54.87 -4.66 -58.13
CA GLN A 424 -55.12 -5.08 -59.51
C GLN A 424 -55.84 -6.44 -59.59
N LEU A 425 -55.47 -7.40 -58.74
CA LEU A 425 -56.15 -8.68 -58.61
C LEU A 425 -57.56 -8.51 -58.05
N GLY A 426 -57.78 -7.64 -57.07
CA GLY A 426 -59.10 -7.30 -56.55
C GLY A 426 -60.01 -6.67 -57.61
N MET A 427 -59.46 -5.76 -58.44
CA MET A 427 -60.14 -5.21 -59.61
C MET A 427 -60.49 -6.31 -60.64
N ALA A 428 -59.53 -7.17 -60.99
CA ALA A 428 -59.76 -8.28 -61.92
C ALA A 428 -60.76 -9.30 -61.38
N MET A 429 -60.76 -9.60 -60.07
CA MET A 429 -61.74 -10.46 -59.42
C MET A 429 -63.14 -9.82 -59.40
N LEU A 430 -63.23 -8.51 -59.13
CA LEU A 430 -64.49 -7.76 -59.23
C LEU A 430 -65.04 -7.83 -60.66
N ASP A 431 -64.20 -7.66 -61.68
CA ASP A 431 -64.62 -7.73 -63.08
C ASP A 431 -64.96 -9.16 -63.53
N VAL A 432 -64.24 -10.18 -63.04
CA VAL A 432 -64.63 -11.59 -63.19
C VAL A 432 -65.99 -11.87 -62.53
N GLU A 433 -66.29 -11.28 -61.38
CA GLU A 433 -67.59 -11.48 -60.72
C GLU A 433 -68.73 -10.68 -61.39
N LYS A 434 -68.44 -9.51 -61.97
CA LYS A 434 -69.36 -8.83 -62.92
C LYS A 434 -69.66 -9.72 -64.12
N LEU A 435 -68.63 -10.33 -64.72
CA LEU A 435 -68.74 -11.24 -65.86
C LEU A 435 -69.44 -12.56 -65.50
N ARG A 436 -69.29 -13.06 -64.27
CA ARG A 436 -70.10 -14.16 -63.73
C ARG A 436 -71.55 -13.76 -63.53
N SER A 437 -71.82 -12.53 -63.07
CA SER A 437 -73.19 -12.02 -62.94
C SER A 437 -73.89 -11.87 -64.31
N THR A 438 -73.17 -11.41 -65.36
CA THR A 438 -73.71 -11.40 -66.72
C THR A 438 -73.85 -12.80 -67.30
N LEU A 439 -72.87 -13.70 -67.11
CA LEU A 439 -73.00 -15.12 -67.49
C LEU A 439 -74.16 -15.82 -66.78
N PHE A 440 -74.43 -15.51 -65.51
CA PHE A 440 -75.56 -16.08 -64.77
C PHE A 440 -76.91 -15.56 -65.28
N LYS A 441 -76.99 -14.28 -65.67
CA LYS A 441 -78.16 -13.72 -66.36
C LYS A 441 -78.37 -14.39 -67.72
N ILE A 442 -77.33 -14.41 -68.56
CA ILE A 442 -77.35 -15.07 -69.88
C ILE A 442 -77.71 -16.55 -69.75
N LYS A 443 -77.15 -17.27 -68.76
CA LYS A 443 -77.50 -18.66 -68.50
C LYS A 443 -78.96 -18.81 -68.08
N LYS A 444 -79.45 -18.00 -67.14
CA LYS A 444 -80.87 -17.99 -66.73
C LYS A 444 -81.81 -17.68 -67.90
N ASP A 445 -81.39 -16.83 -68.83
CA ASP A 445 -82.16 -16.52 -70.05
C ASP A 445 -82.06 -17.64 -71.09
N ASN A 446 -80.91 -18.30 -71.24
CA ASN A 446 -80.77 -19.55 -72.00
C ASN A 446 -81.60 -20.67 -71.41
N ASP A 447 -81.70 -20.79 -70.08
CA ASP A 447 -82.53 -21.78 -69.39
C ASP A 447 -84.03 -21.48 -69.65
N LYS A 448 -84.44 -20.20 -69.76
CA LYS A 448 -85.80 -19.84 -70.23
C LYS A 448 -86.01 -20.20 -71.70
N ILE A 449 -85.05 -19.88 -72.57
CA ILE A 449 -85.11 -20.20 -74.01
C ILE A 449 -85.19 -21.71 -74.19
N LYS A 450 -84.41 -22.49 -73.43
CA LYS A 450 -84.48 -23.94 -73.42
C LYS A 450 -85.83 -24.43 -72.90
N ASN A 451 -86.32 -23.95 -71.75
CA ASN A 451 -87.67 -24.29 -71.28
C ASN A 451 -88.79 -23.93 -72.28
N ASN A 452 -88.56 -22.96 -73.17
CA ASN A 452 -89.49 -22.62 -74.25
C ASN A 452 -89.30 -23.51 -75.49
N LEU A 453 -88.06 -23.95 -75.78
CA LEU A 453 -87.73 -24.95 -76.79
C LEU A 453 -88.28 -26.31 -76.40
N ASP A 454 -88.02 -26.79 -75.18
CA ASP A 454 -88.55 -28.02 -74.60
C ASP A 454 -90.10 -28.02 -74.68
N LYS A 455 -90.77 -26.90 -74.39
CA LYS A 455 -92.24 -26.73 -74.58
C LYS A 455 -92.69 -26.65 -76.04
N ALA A 456 -91.82 -26.24 -76.95
CA ALA A 456 -92.10 -26.26 -78.39
C ALA A 456 -91.87 -27.66 -78.97
N GLU A 457 -90.92 -28.41 -78.43
CA GLU A 457 -90.63 -29.81 -78.73
C GLU A 457 -91.73 -30.71 -78.16
N ASP A 458 -92.24 -30.47 -76.94
CA ASP A 458 -93.45 -31.09 -76.41
C ASP A 458 -94.67 -30.82 -77.31
N LYS A 459 -94.83 -29.59 -77.81
CA LYS A 459 -95.89 -29.27 -78.79
C LYS A 459 -95.66 -29.97 -80.12
N SER A 460 -94.41 -30.08 -80.59
CA SER A 460 -94.04 -30.82 -81.79
C SER A 460 -94.30 -32.31 -81.64
N ASN A 461 -94.00 -32.90 -80.48
CA ASN A 461 -94.27 -34.28 -80.13
C ASN A 461 -95.77 -34.55 -79.98
N ASN A 462 -96.55 -33.59 -79.47
CA ASN A 462 -98.01 -33.69 -79.48
C ASN A 462 -98.57 -33.59 -80.91
N LEU A 463 -98.07 -32.69 -81.74
CA LEU A 463 -98.44 -32.60 -83.17
C LEU A 463 -97.99 -33.82 -83.98
N ASP A 464 -96.86 -34.43 -83.65
CA ASP A 464 -96.36 -35.67 -84.27
C ASP A 464 -97.15 -36.89 -83.78
N ASN A 465 -97.57 -36.92 -82.50
CA ASN A 465 -98.53 -37.90 -82.00
C ASN A 465 -99.92 -37.72 -82.62
N ASP A 466 -100.35 -36.49 -82.89
CA ASP A 466 -101.60 -36.21 -83.61
C ASP A 466 -101.49 -36.50 -85.11
N LEU A 467 -100.31 -36.31 -85.73
CA LEU A 467 -100.00 -36.83 -87.06
C LEU A 467 -100.02 -38.36 -87.09
N LYS A 468 -99.48 -39.05 -86.08
CA LYS A 468 -99.58 -40.51 -85.93
C LYS A 468 -101.02 -40.97 -85.72
N LYS A 469 -101.86 -40.21 -85.01
CA LYS A 469 -103.32 -40.45 -84.93
C LYS A 469 -104.00 -40.21 -86.29
N MET A 470 -103.61 -39.19 -87.05
CA MET A 470 -104.12 -38.94 -88.40
C MET A 470 -103.68 -40.04 -89.37
N GLN A 471 -102.43 -40.51 -89.29
CA GLN A 471 -101.90 -41.65 -90.04
C GLN A 471 -102.72 -42.91 -89.72
N ALA A 472 -102.92 -43.22 -88.43
CA ALA A 472 -103.79 -44.32 -88.00
C ALA A 472 -105.25 -44.14 -88.44
N GLN A 473 -105.78 -42.90 -88.52
CA GLN A 473 -107.10 -42.64 -89.09
C GLN A 473 -107.14 -42.80 -90.63
N ILE A 474 -106.03 -42.58 -91.33
CA ILE A 474 -105.88 -42.88 -92.76
C ILE A 474 -105.81 -44.39 -92.96
N ASP A 475 -105.03 -45.11 -92.16
CA ASP A 475 -104.96 -46.59 -92.19
C ASP A 475 -106.30 -47.23 -91.84
N VAL A 476 -107.04 -46.68 -90.87
CA VAL A 476 -108.43 -47.08 -90.55
C VAL A 476 -109.38 -46.74 -91.70
N LYS A 477 -109.20 -45.64 -92.43
CA LYS A 477 -110.03 -45.30 -93.61
C LYS A 477 -109.69 -46.18 -94.83
N MET A 478 -108.43 -46.57 -95.04
CA MET A 478 -108.01 -47.59 -96.00
C MET A 478 -108.66 -48.94 -95.68
N ASN A 479 -108.51 -49.42 -94.44
CA ASN A 479 -109.15 -50.65 -93.95
C ASN A 479 -110.69 -50.60 -94.06
N LYS A 480 -111.30 -49.41 -93.92
CA LYS A 480 -112.75 -49.22 -94.04
C LYS A 480 -113.21 -49.18 -95.50
N LEU A 481 -112.35 -48.82 -96.45
CA LEU A 481 -112.58 -48.96 -97.89
C LEU A 481 -112.55 -50.43 -98.32
N GLU A 482 -111.60 -51.22 -97.81
CA GLU A 482 -111.55 -52.67 -98.09
C GLU A 482 -112.73 -53.43 -97.44
N LYS A 483 -113.07 -53.12 -96.18
CA LYS A 483 -114.16 -53.81 -95.46
C LYS A 483 -115.57 -53.44 -95.94
N LEU A 484 -115.76 -52.26 -96.52
CA LEU A 484 -117.02 -51.89 -97.19
C LEU A 484 -117.33 -52.75 -98.42
N ASN A 485 -116.37 -53.52 -98.93
CA ASN A 485 -116.51 -54.33 -100.14
C ASN A 485 -116.72 -55.83 -99.85
N ALA A 486 -116.91 -56.23 -98.57
CA ALA A 486 -116.91 -57.65 -98.17
C ALA A 486 -117.99 -58.05 -97.14
N GLN A 487 -118.55 -57.12 -96.35
CA GLN A 487 -119.46 -57.47 -95.25
C GLN A 487 -120.69 -56.56 -95.20
N VAL A 488 -121.61 -56.76 -96.15
CA VAL A 488 -123.05 -56.45 -95.96
C VAL A 488 -123.72 -57.71 -95.40
N GLU A 489 -123.34 -58.00 -94.16
CA GLU A 489 -124.23 -58.33 -93.04
C GLU A 489 -125.37 -59.33 -93.30
N GLU A 490 -124.97 -60.60 -93.43
CA GLU A 490 -125.82 -61.74 -93.07
C GLU A 490 -125.98 -61.82 -91.53
N ILE A 491 -126.83 -60.96 -90.94
CA ILE A 491 -127.19 -61.01 -89.51
C ILE A 491 -128.70 -60.78 -89.30
N GLN A 492 -129.41 -61.82 -88.86
CA GLN A 492 -130.67 -61.76 -88.11
C GLN A 492 -130.68 -62.86 -87.01
N ASN A 493 -131.44 -62.68 -85.92
CA ASN A 493 -131.05 -63.20 -84.58
C ASN A 493 -132.07 -64.13 -83.84
N ALA A 494 -131.51 -65.12 -83.10
CA ALA A 494 -131.78 -65.57 -81.70
C ALA A 494 -133.09 -66.25 -81.18
N PHE A 495 -132.90 -67.30 -80.35
CA PHE A 495 -133.71 -67.95 -79.26
C PHE A 495 -132.76 -68.95 -78.49
N GLY A 496 -133.03 -69.71 -77.40
CA GLY A 496 -134.19 -70.02 -76.51
C GLY A 496 -134.33 -71.56 -76.27
N GLU A 497 -134.73 -72.17 -75.14
CA GLU A 497 -135.02 -71.71 -73.75
C GLU A 497 -135.18 -72.91 -72.72
N ASP A 498 -135.03 -72.65 -71.40
CA ASP A 498 -135.68 -73.31 -70.21
C ASP A 498 -135.30 -74.73 -69.64
N GLY A 499 -135.61 -74.99 -68.34
CA GLY A 499 -135.89 -76.34 -67.73
C GLY A 499 -134.99 -76.95 -66.60
N MET A 500 -135.59 -77.50 -65.52
CA MET A 500 -134.89 -78.32 -64.47
C MET A 500 -135.79 -79.38 -63.78
N ASN A 501 -135.29 -80.59 -63.43
CA ASN A 501 -136.03 -81.66 -62.71
C ASN A 501 -135.10 -82.73 -62.02
N PRO A 502 -135.55 -83.91 -61.50
CA PRO A 502 -135.58 -84.23 -60.08
C PRO A 502 -134.41 -85.12 -59.56
N THR A 503 -133.17 -84.85 -59.95
CA THR A 503 -131.99 -85.60 -59.44
C THR A 503 -131.58 -85.17 -58.02
N GLU A 504 -132.03 -83.99 -57.58
CA GLU A 504 -131.59 -83.27 -56.38
C GLU A 504 -131.70 -84.07 -55.06
N ILE A 505 -132.64 -84.99 -54.92
CA ILE A 505 -132.86 -85.70 -53.64
C ILE A 505 -131.73 -86.69 -53.34
N LYS A 506 -131.13 -87.31 -54.38
CA LYS A 506 -129.87 -88.07 -54.21
C LYS A 506 -128.66 -87.14 -54.13
N MET A 507 -128.71 -86.00 -54.82
CA MET A 507 -127.66 -84.97 -54.76
C MET A 507 -127.48 -84.47 -53.32
N LYS A 508 -128.56 -84.10 -52.62
CA LYS A 508 -128.56 -83.62 -51.22
C LYS A 508 -127.96 -84.58 -50.20
N GLN A 509 -127.98 -85.89 -50.45
CA GLN A 509 -127.32 -86.87 -49.56
C GLN A 509 -125.81 -87.00 -49.83
N ILE A 510 -125.38 -86.77 -51.08
CA ILE A 510 -123.96 -86.67 -51.45
C ILE A 510 -123.41 -85.29 -51.03
N GLU A 511 -124.15 -84.20 -51.25
CA GLU A 511 -123.84 -82.83 -50.78
C GLU A 511 -123.60 -82.80 -49.27
N LYS A 512 -124.34 -83.57 -48.47
CA LYS A 512 -124.11 -83.65 -47.02
C LYS A 512 -122.81 -84.37 -46.66
N GLN A 513 -122.35 -85.32 -47.48
CA GLN A 513 -121.02 -85.94 -47.33
C GLN A 513 -119.91 -85.01 -47.85
N ILE A 514 -120.14 -84.31 -48.96
CA ILE A 514 -119.25 -83.28 -49.50
C ILE A 514 -119.08 -82.15 -48.47
N MET A 515 -120.14 -81.61 -47.87
CA MET A 515 -120.02 -80.55 -46.85
C MET A 515 -119.21 -80.98 -45.62
N VAL A 516 -119.30 -82.24 -45.18
CA VAL A 516 -118.44 -82.78 -44.11
C VAL A 516 -116.97 -82.83 -44.58
N GLY A 517 -116.72 -83.31 -45.80
CA GLY A 517 -115.39 -83.28 -46.41
C GLY A 517 -114.83 -81.86 -46.59
N GLU A 518 -115.63 -80.90 -47.06
CA GLU A 518 -115.26 -79.50 -47.18
C GLU A 518 -115.04 -78.82 -45.82
N HIS A 519 -115.74 -79.26 -44.77
CA HIS A 519 -115.51 -78.76 -43.42
C HIS A 519 -114.15 -79.25 -42.92
N GLN A 520 -113.86 -80.55 -43.04
CA GLN A 520 -112.55 -81.14 -42.73
C GLN A 520 -111.42 -80.53 -43.58
N ILE A 521 -111.64 -80.27 -44.87
CA ILE A 521 -110.69 -79.57 -45.74
C ILE A 521 -110.47 -78.13 -45.25
N ARG A 522 -111.50 -77.40 -44.82
CA ARG A 522 -111.35 -76.05 -44.23
C ARG A 522 -110.63 -76.08 -42.89
N GLU A 523 -110.88 -77.05 -42.02
CA GLU A 523 -110.12 -77.25 -40.78
C GLU A 523 -108.64 -77.57 -41.07
N HIS A 524 -108.36 -78.46 -42.02
CA HIS A 524 -106.99 -78.76 -42.46
C HIS A 524 -106.30 -77.57 -43.13
N GLN A 525 -107.03 -76.74 -43.89
CA GLN A 525 -106.52 -75.49 -44.46
C GLN A 525 -106.20 -74.45 -43.36
N GLN A 526 -107.08 -74.29 -42.36
CA GLN A 526 -106.82 -73.40 -41.22
C GLN A 526 -105.62 -73.90 -40.39
N PHE A 527 -105.53 -75.21 -40.14
CA PHE A 527 -104.37 -75.82 -39.47
C PHE A 527 -103.08 -75.64 -40.28
N TRP A 528 -103.14 -75.80 -41.61
CA TRP A 528 -101.99 -75.58 -42.50
C TRP A 528 -101.56 -74.11 -42.52
N ILE A 529 -102.50 -73.15 -42.56
CA ILE A 529 -102.21 -71.71 -42.46
C ILE A 529 -101.63 -71.35 -41.07
N MET A 530 -102.12 -71.97 -39.99
CA MET A 530 -101.57 -71.82 -38.65
C MET A 530 -100.12 -72.32 -38.60
N LEU A 531 -99.85 -73.51 -39.16
CA LEU A 531 -98.53 -74.11 -39.22
C LEU A 531 -97.57 -73.32 -40.13
N GLN A 532 -98.05 -72.81 -41.27
CA GLN A 532 -97.32 -71.92 -42.17
C GLN A 532 -96.93 -70.62 -41.47
N ASN A 533 -97.87 -69.96 -40.79
CA ASN A 533 -97.60 -68.76 -39.99
C ASN A 533 -96.63 -69.05 -38.83
N HIS A 534 -96.72 -70.21 -38.19
CA HIS A 534 -95.75 -70.64 -37.18
C HIS A 534 -94.34 -70.79 -37.79
N PHE A 535 -94.23 -71.42 -38.96
CA PHE A 535 -92.96 -71.62 -39.67
C PHE A 535 -92.35 -70.30 -40.18
N VAL A 536 -93.18 -69.37 -40.67
CA VAL A 536 -92.78 -68.00 -41.05
C VAL A 536 -92.29 -67.23 -39.81
N ASN A 537 -93.01 -67.30 -38.69
CA ASN A 537 -92.59 -66.66 -37.43
C ASN A 537 -91.29 -67.25 -36.86
N LEU A 538 -91.07 -68.57 -36.96
CA LEU A 538 -89.79 -69.20 -36.63
C LEU A 538 -88.67 -68.78 -37.59
N THR A 539 -88.98 -68.58 -38.87
CA THR A 539 -88.02 -68.13 -39.88
C THR A 539 -87.60 -66.67 -39.64
N HIS A 540 -88.54 -65.79 -39.28
CA HIS A 540 -88.22 -64.42 -38.83
C HIS A 540 -87.37 -64.44 -37.56
N LYS A 541 -87.79 -65.14 -36.50
CA LYS A 541 -86.99 -65.27 -35.26
C LYS A 541 -85.57 -65.79 -35.52
N ARG A 542 -85.40 -66.78 -36.42
CA ARG A 542 -84.10 -67.28 -36.85
C ARG A 542 -83.28 -66.20 -37.59
N SER A 543 -83.92 -65.40 -38.45
CA SER A 543 -83.28 -64.28 -39.15
C SER A 543 -82.82 -63.20 -38.17
N ASP A 544 -83.65 -62.86 -37.19
CA ASP A 544 -83.36 -61.84 -36.18
C ASP A 544 -82.22 -62.27 -35.27
N GLN A 545 -82.24 -63.51 -34.77
CA GLN A 545 -81.13 -64.11 -34.03
C GLN A 545 -79.82 -64.15 -34.84
N LEU A 546 -79.90 -64.40 -36.15
CA LEU A 546 -78.71 -64.39 -37.03
C LEU A 546 -78.17 -62.95 -37.20
N ASN A 547 -79.05 -61.95 -37.28
CA ASN A 547 -78.68 -60.54 -37.27
C ASN A 547 -78.03 -60.12 -35.93
N GLU A 548 -78.58 -60.53 -34.79
CA GLU A 548 -77.98 -60.31 -33.46
C GLU A 548 -76.59 -60.95 -33.35
N ILE A 549 -76.42 -62.18 -33.86
CA ILE A 549 -75.11 -62.86 -33.94
C ILE A 549 -74.14 -62.08 -34.84
N GLN A 550 -74.59 -61.44 -35.93
CA GLN A 550 -73.73 -60.56 -36.72
C GLN A 550 -73.37 -59.24 -36.01
N VAL A 551 -74.32 -58.63 -35.29
CA VAL A 551 -74.09 -57.39 -34.54
C VAL A 551 -73.11 -57.63 -33.38
N THR A 552 -73.32 -58.67 -32.58
CA THR A 552 -72.42 -59.07 -31.49
C THR A 552 -71.02 -59.44 -31.99
N ARG A 553 -70.89 -60.13 -33.14
CA ARG A 553 -69.59 -60.37 -33.78
C ARG A 553 -68.89 -59.06 -34.20
N LYS A 554 -69.62 -58.09 -34.76
CA LYS A 554 -69.07 -56.76 -35.11
C LYS A 554 -68.62 -56.00 -33.85
N GLN A 555 -69.42 -56.00 -32.79
CA GLN A 555 -69.08 -55.41 -31.49
C GLN A 555 -67.83 -56.05 -30.88
N LEU A 556 -67.74 -57.39 -30.87
CA LEU A 556 -66.56 -58.13 -30.38
C LEU A 556 -65.29 -57.78 -31.16
N SER A 557 -65.39 -57.60 -32.49
CA SER A 557 -64.27 -57.16 -33.32
C SER A 557 -63.79 -55.75 -32.93
N ILE A 558 -64.72 -54.80 -32.75
CA ILE A 558 -64.43 -53.43 -32.30
C ILE A 558 -63.81 -53.44 -30.90
N ILE A 559 -64.29 -54.28 -29.98
CA ILE A 559 -63.73 -54.42 -28.63
C ILE A 559 -62.30 -54.97 -28.68
N LYS A 560 -62.03 -56.01 -29.48
CA LYS A 560 -60.67 -56.55 -29.68
C LYS A 560 -59.71 -55.50 -30.26
N GLN A 561 -60.15 -54.73 -31.26
CA GLN A 561 -59.34 -53.65 -31.83
C GLN A 561 -59.07 -52.53 -30.82
N LYS A 562 -60.04 -52.21 -29.95
CA LYS A 562 -59.83 -51.27 -28.84
C LYS A 562 -58.86 -51.81 -27.79
N SER A 563 -58.96 -53.08 -27.42
CA SER A 563 -58.04 -53.74 -26.49
C SER A 563 -56.60 -53.64 -26.99
N LEU A 564 -56.34 -54.08 -28.22
CA LEU A 564 -55.02 -54.04 -28.84
C LEU A 564 -54.46 -52.60 -28.95
N LYS A 565 -55.30 -51.60 -29.19
CA LYS A 565 -54.88 -50.18 -29.18
C LYS A 565 -54.51 -49.69 -27.78
N VAL A 566 -55.25 -50.09 -26.74
CA VAL A 566 -54.95 -49.77 -25.34
C VAL A 566 -53.68 -50.51 -24.87
N GLU A 567 -53.48 -51.75 -25.29
CA GLU A 567 -52.26 -52.53 -25.03
C GLU A 567 -51.02 -51.85 -25.64
N GLN A 568 -51.11 -51.37 -26.89
CA GLN A 568 -50.04 -50.59 -27.53
C GLN A 568 -49.80 -49.23 -26.85
N GLU A 569 -50.86 -48.52 -26.45
CA GLU A 569 -50.73 -47.25 -25.73
C GLU A 569 -50.11 -47.45 -24.33
N LEU A 570 -50.42 -48.57 -23.67
CA LEU A 570 -49.82 -48.99 -22.40
C LEU A 570 -48.33 -49.35 -22.56
N GLU A 571 -47.96 -50.14 -23.57
CA GLU A 571 -46.56 -50.49 -23.84
C GLU A 571 -45.70 -49.24 -24.12
N ILE A 572 -46.24 -48.29 -24.90
CA ILE A 572 -45.59 -47.00 -25.16
C ILE A 572 -45.46 -46.17 -23.87
N ALA A 573 -46.46 -46.20 -22.99
CA ALA A 573 -46.42 -45.50 -21.69
C ALA A 573 -45.43 -46.17 -20.70
N GLU A 574 -45.36 -47.50 -20.67
CA GLU A 574 -44.36 -48.23 -19.89
C GLU A 574 -42.94 -47.98 -20.38
N SER A 575 -42.72 -47.96 -21.69
CA SER A 575 -41.41 -47.68 -22.29
C SER A 575 -40.93 -46.28 -21.88
N LYS A 576 -41.76 -45.25 -22.06
CA LYS A 576 -41.49 -43.89 -21.57
C LYS A 576 -41.28 -43.83 -20.05
N THR A 577 -41.96 -44.66 -19.28
CA THR A 577 -41.78 -44.74 -17.82
C THR A 577 -40.44 -45.37 -17.44
N LYS A 578 -39.95 -46.35 -18.22
CA LYS A 578 -38.61 -46.95 -18.07
C LYS A 578 -37.52 -45.92 -18.43
N ASP A 579 -37.67 -45.20 -19.54
CA ASP A 579 -36.76 -44.11 -19.94
C ASP A 579 -36.68 -43.00 -18.88
N LEU A 580 -37.83 -42.51 -18.40
CA LEU A 580 -37.89 -41.48 -17.35
C LEU A 580 -37.26 -41.96 -16.03
N ARG A 581 -37.37 -43.24 -15.66
CA ARG A 581 -36.67 -43.80 -14.49
C ARG A 581 -35.16 -43.79 -14.68
N LEU A 582 -34.68 -44.16 -15.87
CA LEU A 582 -33.25 -44.11 -16.20
C LEU A 582 -32.71 -42.68 -16.17
N ASP A 583 -33.46 -41.71 -16.68
CA ASP A 583 -33.06 -40.29 -16.64
C ASP A 583 -33.10 -39.72 -15.21
N ILE A 584 -34.12 -40.04 -14.41
CA ILE A 584 -34.14 -39.71 -12.97
C ILE A 584 -32.91 -40.28 -12.25
N GLN A 585 -32.52 -41.52 -12.54
CA GLN A 585 -31.33 -42.14 -11.95
C GLN A 585 -30.04 -41.41 -12.38
N LYS A 586 -29.88 -41.11 -13.68
CA LYS A 586 -28.74 -40.31 -14.19
C LYS A 586 -28.65 -38.93 -13.52
N PHE A 587 -29.77 -38.25 -13.36
CA PHE A 587 -29.80 -36.93 -12.70
C PHE A 587 -29.56 -37.02 -11.19
N THR A 588 -30.04 -38.07 -10.52
CA THR A 588 -29.76 -38.31 -9.09
C THR A 588 -28.27 -38.50 -8.86
N SER A 589 -27.61 -39.41 -9.58
CA SER A 589 -26.16 -39.60 -9.44
C SER A 589 -25.32 -38.40 -9.89
N LYS A 590 -25.84 -37.58 -10.82
CA LYS A 590 -25.22 -36.28 -11.16
C LYS A 590 -25.38 -35.25 -10.05
N LEU A 591 -26.48 -35.25 -9.30
CA LEU A 591 -26.70 -34.40 -8.12
C LEU A 591 -25.85 -34.85 -6.93
N GLU A 592 -25.73 -36.16 -6.69
CA GLU A 592 -24.84 -36.73 -5.66
C GLU A 592 -23.38 -36.30 -5.89
N LEU A 593 -22.87 -36.49 -7.11
CA LEU A 593 -21.51 -36.08 -7.50
C LEU A 593 -21.33 -34.55 -7.56
N LEU A 594 -22.40 -33.77 -7.71
CA LEU A 594 -22.35 -32.31 -7.59
C LEU A 594 -22.29 -31.89 -6.10
N ASN A 595 -23.07 -32.53 -5.23
CA ASN A 595 -23.07 -32.28 -3.79
C ASN A 595 -21.72 -32.63 -3.16
N GLU A 596 -21.10 -33.75 -3.55
CA GLU A 596 -19.74 -34.11 -3.14
C GLU A 596 -18.71 -33.05 -3.57
N LYS A 597 -18.83 -32.52 -4.80
CA LYS A 597 -17.98 -31.44 -5.30
C LYS A 597 -18.22 -30.12 -4.57
N ILE A 598 -19.45 -29.81 -4.18
CA ILE A 598 -19.79 -28.62 -3.37
C ILE A 598 -19.23 -28.78 -1.95
N TYR A 599 -19.37 -29.95 -1.33
CA TYR A 599 -18.86 -30.24 0.01
C TYR A 599 -17.33 -30.16 0.06
N THR A 600 -16.63 -30.81 -0.88
CA THR A 600 -15.17 -30.72 -0.99
C THR A 600 -14.70 -29.30 -1.30
N LYS A 601 -15.39 -28.55 -2.18
CA LYS A 601 -15.06 -27.13 -2.39
C LYS A 601 -15.31 -26.26 -1.16
N ARG A 602 -16.35 -26.52 -0.37
CA ARG A 602 -16.59 -25.82 0.90
C ARG A 602 -15.50 -26.13 1.92
N LYS A 603 -15.18 -27.41 2.16
CA LYS A 603 -14.10 -27.80 3.08
C LYS A 603 -12.76 -27.15 2.69
N ASN A 604 -12.43 -27.13 1.40
CA ASN A 604 -11.23 -26.44 0.93
C ASN A 604 -11.31 -24.93 1.18
N HIS A 605 -12.46 -24.29 0.97
CA HIS A 605 -12.64 -22.87 1.26
C HIS A 605 -12.51 -22.56 2.77
N GLU A 606 -13.06 -23.40 3.65
CA GLU A 606 -12.93 -23.28 5.11
C GLU A 606 -11.45 -23.39 5.56
N ILE A 607 -10.64 -24.19 4.87
CA ILE A 607 -9.18 -24.28 5.08
C ILE A 607 -8.47 -23.04 4.52
N GLU A 608 -8.74 -22.67 3.25
CA GLU A 608 -8.17 -21.49 2.58
C GLU A 608 -8.50 -20.18 3.37
N GLU A 609 -9.66 -20.11 4.02
CA GLU A 609 -10.11 -19.00 4.87
C GLU A 609 -9.37 -18.99 6.23
N SER A 610 -9.22 -20.14 6.90
CA SER A 610 -8.45 -20.26 8.14
C SER A 610 -6.94 -20.03 7.94
N GLU A 611 -6.39 -20.41 6.80
CA GLU A 611 -5.00 -20.11 6.43
C GLU A 611 -4.82 -18.60 6.21
N TYR A 612 -5.78 -17.96 5.53
CA TYR A 612 -5.78 -16.51 5.32
C TYR A 612 -5.93 -15.70 6.62
N GLU A 613 -6.81 -16.11 7.55
CA GLU A 613 -6.92 -15.48 8.88
C GLU A 613 -5.60 -15.55 9.66
N HIS A 614 -4.89 -16.69 9.58
CA HIS A 614 -3.58 -16.85 10.21
C HIS A 614 -2.51 -15.97 9.55
N GLU A 615 -2.42 -15.93 8.20
CA GLU A 615 -1.51 -15.03 7.49
C GLU A 615 -1.81 -13.55 7.81
N GLN A 616 -3.08 -13.16 7.90
CA GLN A 616 -3.48 -11.80 8.27
C GLN A 616 -3.07 -11.45 9.71
N PHE A 617 -3.25 -12.38 10.65
CA PHE A 617 -2.80 -12.20 12.03
C PHE A 617 -1.28 -12.03 12.11
N ASP A 618 -0.53 -12.89 11.44
CA ASP A 618 0.94 -12.86 11.36
C ASP A 618 1.46 -11.54 10.77
N LEU A 619 0.85 -11.07 9.67
CA LEU A 619 1.19 -9.79 9.04
C LEU A 619 0.81 -8.61 9.94
N SER A 620 -0.31 -8.68 10.66
CA SER A 620 -0.72 -7.65 11.64
C SER A 620 0.22 -7.60 12.85
N GLN A 621 0.74 -8.74 13.30
CA GLN A 621 1.71 -8.76 14.40
C GLN A 621 3.06 -8.20 13.94
N LYS A 622 3.58 -8.67 12.80
CA LYS A 622 4.81 -8.13 12.18
C LYS A 622 4.72 -6.62 11.95
N LEU A 623 3.57 -6.10 11.54
CA LEU A 623 3.32 -4.67 11.42
C LEU A 623 3.51 -3.96 12.78
N LYS A 624 2.81 -4.39 13.84
CA LYS A 624 2.94 -3.80 15.20
C LYS A 624 4.37 -3.84 15.71
N ASP A 625 5.08 -4.95 15.49
CA ASP A 625 6.47 -5.09 15.91
C ASP A 625 7.36 -4.06 15.19
N THR A 626 7.16 -3.86 13.88
CA THR A 626 7.86 -2.79 13.14
C THR A 626 7.42 -1.36 13.50
N GLU A 627 6.17 -1.16 13.92
CA GLU A 627 5.67 0.13 14.43
C GLU A 627 6.33 0.46 15.78
N VAL A 628 6.44 -0.52 16.69
CA VAL A 628 7.13 -0.37 17.98
C VAL A 628 8.63 -0.13 17.79
N ASP A 629 9.28 -0.83 16.87
CA ASP A 629 10.67 -0.59 16.50
C ASP A 629 10.88 0.81 15.88
N THR A 630 9.93 1.27 15.06
CA THR A 630 9.96 2.64 14.49
C THR A 630 9.82 3.69 15.59
N LEU A 631 8.87 3.53 16.52
CA LEU A 631 8.69 4.43 17.67
C LEU A 631 9.91 4.45 18.60
N ARG A 632 10.63 3.33 18.74
CA ARG A 632 11.92 3.28 19.45
C ARG A 632 12.98 4.12 18.73
N LEU A 633 13.13 3.96 17.42
CA LEU A 633 14.08 4.75 16.62
C LEU A 633 13.72 6.25 16.59
N GLU A 634 12.44 6.62 16.52
CA GLU A 634 12.00 8.02 16.64
C GLU A 634 12.36 8.62 18.01
N LYS A 635 12.23 7.84 19.10
CA LYS A 635 12.67 8.24 20.44
C LYS A 635 14.19 8.42 20.52
N GLU A 636 14.97 7.48 19.99
CA GLU A 636 16.44 7.57 19.95
C GLU A 636 16.91 8.78 19.12
N ILE A 637 16.26 9.07 17.99
CA ILE A 637 16.49 10.28 17.19
C ILE A 637 16.15 11.55 17.99
N GLY A 638 15.05 11.56 18.75
CA GLY A 638 14.69 12.67 19.63
C GLY A 638 15.71 12.89 20.76
N GLU A 639 16.24 11.82 21.35
CA GLU A 639 17.29 11.90 22.38
C GLU A 639 18.60 12.44 21.80
N LEU A 640 19.01 11.99 20.61
CA LEU A 640 20.17 12.53 19.88
C LEU A 640 19.97 14.00 19.45
N GLN A 641 18.76 14.43 19.08
CA GLN A 641 18.47 15.83 18.75
C GLN A 641 18.61 16.75 19.97
N ASN A 642 18.15 16.29 21.14
CA ASN A 642 18.33 17.01 22.40
C ASN A 642 19.82 17.09 22.79
N GLU A 643 20.59 16.02 22.60
CA GLU A 643 22.04 16.02 22.82
C GLU A 643 22.78 16.97 21.84
N ILE A 644 22.36 17.05 20.57
CA ILE A 644 22.94 17.98 19.59
C ILE A 644 22.68 19.44 19.99
N GLU A 645 21.47 19.79 20.40
CA GLU A 645 21.15 21.16 20.86
C GLU A 645 21.90 21.52 22.16
N LEU A 646 22.03 20.59 23.11
CA LEU A 646 22.81 20.80 24.34
C LEU A 646 24.32 20.98 24.06
N ASN A 647 24.88 20.19 23.14
CA ASN A 647 26.27 20.37 22.70
C ASN A 647 26.48 21.69 21.94
N LYS A 648 25.49 22.12 21.15
CA LYS A 648 25.48 23.40 20.44
C LYS A 648 25.46 24.60 21.40
N ASP A 649 24.64 24.56 22.46
CA ASP A 649 24.67 25.58 23.51
C ASP A 649 26.03 25.61 24.24
N PHE A 650 26.59 24.44 24.58
CA PHE A 650 27.94 24.35 25.16
C PHE A 650 29.03 24.93 24.25
N VAL A 651 28.94 24.71 22.94
CA VAL A 651 29.84 25.31 21.93
C VAL A 651 29.63 26.83 21.82
N LEU A 652 28.40 27.33 21.89
CA LEU A 652 28.10 28.77 21.89
C LEU A 652 28.67 29.47 23.13
N ASP A 653 28.55 28.87 24.31
CA ASP A 653 29.15 29.41 25.54
C ASP A 653 30.69 29.32 25.51
N SER A 654 31.26 28.23 25.00
CA SER A 654 32.71 28.13 24.76
C SER A 654 33.22 29.23 23.81
N HIS A 655 32.45 29.56 22.75
CA HIS A 655 32.77 30.69 21.87
C HIS A 655 32.63 32.06 22.54
N ARG A 656 31.63 32.25 23.42
CA ARG A 656 31.47 33.49 24.22
C ARG A 656 32.65 33.70 25.16
N GLU A 657 33.12 32.63 25.83
CA GLU A 657 34.32 32.68 26.66
C GLU A 657 35.58 32.97 25.85
N ALA A 658 35.78 32.27 24.72
CA ALA A 658 36.92 32.50 23.83
C ALA A 658 36.99 33.96 23.35
N LEU A 659 35.86 34.55 22.92
CA LEU A 659 35.78 35.96 22.52
C LEU A 659 36.03 36.92 23.70
N SER A 660 35.59 36.55 24.91
CA SER A 660 35.91 37.30 26.13
C SER A 660 37.42 37.27 26.45
N TRP A 661 38.12 36.17 26.16
CA TRP A 661 39.57 36.09 26.32
C TRP A 661 40.34 36.80 25.21
N GLU A 662 39.88 36.72 23.96
CA GLU A 662 40.49 37.44 22.82
C GLU A 662 40.39 38.96 22.99
N THR A 663 39.24 39.47 23.42
CA THR A 663 39.05 40.92 23.71
C THR A 663 39.92 41.40 24.87
N LYS A 664 40.03 40.61 25.95
CA LYS A 664 41.01 40.88 27.04
C LYS A 664 42.45 40.87 26.53
N HIS A 665 42.80 39.94 25.65
CA HIS A 665 44.15 39.84 25.07
C HIS A 665 44.51 41.07 24.23
N LYS A 666 43.61 41.50 23.33
CA LYS A 666 43.80 42.70 22.50
C LYS A 666 43.99 43.97 23.34
N LEU A 667 43.15 44.18 24.37
CA LEU A 667 43.30 45.30 25.31
C LEU A 667 44.66 45.30 26.02
N ILE A 668 45.16 44.11 26.41
CA ILE A 668 46.49 43.95 27.01
C ILE A 668 47.60 44.24 26.00
N GLU A 669 47.48 43.74 24.76
CA GLU A 669 48.46 43.98 23.69
C GLU A 669 48.53 45.46 23.29
N GLU A 670 47.38 46.14 23.12
CA GLU A 670 47.28 47.58 22.87
C GLU A 670 47.94 48.37 24.00
N THR A 671 47.65 48.03 25.26
CA THR A 671 48.26 48.66 26.44
C THR A 671 49.77 48.46 26.48
N ILE A 672 50.25 47.25 26.14
CA ILE A 672 51.68 46.92 26.04
C ILE A 672 52.34 47.71 24.90
N ASN A 673 51.70 47.83 23.74
CA ASN A 673 52.25 48.52 22.58
C ASN A 673 52.27 50.04 22.78
N TRP A 674 51.23 50.63 23.38
CA TRP A 674 51.25 52.02 23.87
C TRP A 674 52.39 52.26 24.88
N THR A 675 52.58 51.32 25.82
CA THR A 675 53.68 51.37 26.80
C THR A 675 55.07 51.24 26.14
N LYS A 676 55.19 50.53 25.01
CA LYS A 676 56.44 50.42 24.23
C LYS A 676 56.72 51.70 23.46
N THR A 677 55.73 52.33 22.84
CA THR A 677 55.92 53.57 22.07
C THR A 677 56.28 54.75 22.97
N GLU A 678 55.60 54.93 24.11
CA GLU A 678 55.91 55.96 25.12
C GLU A 678 57.36 55.85 25.63
N LYS A 679 57.87 54.63 25.81
CA LYS A 679 59.22 54.32 26.31
C LYS A 679 60.30 54.26 25.23
N SER A 680 59.93 54.38 23.96
CA SER A 680 60.87 54.36 22.82
C SER A 680 61.82 55.57 22.85
N LEU A 681 62.92 55.49 22.11
CA LEU A 681 63.85 56.62 21.91
C LEU A 681 63.16 57.86 21.31
N ASN A 682 62.14 57.64 20.47
CA ASN A 682 61.32 58.68 19.84
C ASN A 682 60.07 59.04 20.68
N GLY A 683 59.83 58.36 21.81
CA GLY A 683 58.76 58.69 22.75
C GLY A 683 59.19 59.75 23.76
N GLU A 684 58.23 60.40 24.42
CA GLU A 684 58.47 61.53 25.33
C GLU A 684 59.45 61.16 26.48
N ILE A 685 59.33 59.94 27.01
CA ILE A 685 60.22 59.42 28.06
C ILE A 685 61.65 59.18 27.51
N GLY A 686 61.79 58.83 26.23
CA GLY A 686 63.08 58.69 25.55
C GLY A 686 63.76 60.04 25.37
N ALA A 687 63.06 61.01 24.79
CA ALA A 687 63.55 62.37 24.58
C ALA A 687 64.01 63.02 25.89
N MET A 688 63.21 62.91 26.97
CA MET A 688 63.55 63.48 28.28
C MET A 688 64.81 62.85 28.89
N LYS A 689 65.09 61.56 28.67
CA LYS A 689 66.32 60.89 29.15
C LYS A 689 67.58 61.39 28.43
N ILE A 690 67.49 61.63 27.12
CA ILE A 690 68.63 62.13 26.32
C ILE A 690 69.06 63.51 26.85
N GLU A 691 68.12 64.42 27.12
CA GLU A 691 68.45 65.75 27.63
C GLU A 691 68.98 65.72 29.08
N ILE A 692 68.47 64.83 29.94
CA ILE A 692 69.02 64.61 31.29
C ILE A 692 70.51 64.20 31.23
N HIS A 693 70.89 63.37 30.25
CA HIS A 693 72.29 62.98 30.02
C HIS A 693 73.13 64.16 29.51
N ARG A 694 72.61 64.91 28.53
CA ARG A 694 73.23 66.13 27.96
C ARG A 694 73.56 67.15 29.05
N MET A 695 72.59 67.43 29.94
CA MET A 695 72.76 68.26 31.12
C MET A 695 73.80 67.72 32.13
N ASN A 696 74.09 66.43 32.17
CA ASN A 696 75.02 65.86 33.14
C ASN A 696 76.49 66.07 32.74
N ILE A 697 76.77 66.13 31.44
CA ILE A 697 78.10 66.43 30.91
C ILE A 697 78.46 67.91 31.21
N ARG A 698 77.50 68.84 31.04
CA ARG A 698 77.64 70.27 31.37
C ARG A 698 78.20 70.49 32.79
N PHE A 699 77.64 69.80 33.79
CA PHE A 699 77.99 69.98 35.20
C PHE A 699 79.47 69.72 35.53
N ASN A 700 80.06 68.67 34.96
CA ASN A 700 81.44 68.27 35.27
C ASN A 700 82.49 69.20 34.63
N GLN A 701 82.16 69.87 33.53
CA GLN A 701 83.04 70.83 32.87
C GLN A 701 83.20 72.11 33.70
N LEU A 702 82.12 72.59 34.32
CA LEU A 702 82.16 73.81 35.14
C LEU A 702 83.10 73.68 36.35
N LYS A 703 83.19 72.49 36.96
CA LYS A 703 84.02 72.25 38.15
C LYS A 703 85.52 72.49 37.87
N ARG A 704 86.00 72.22 36.64
CA ARG A 704 87.40 72.43 36.22
C ARG A 704 87.73 73.89 35.87
N ALA A 705 86.73 74.72 35.58
CA ALA A 705 86.96 76.12 35.20
C ALA A 705 87.33 77.00 36.41
N GLN A 706 86.89 76.64 37.61
CA GLN A 706 87.16 77.41 38.84
C GLN A 706 88.64 77.32 39.26
N GLU A 707 89.29 76.18 39.04
CA GLU A 707 90.71 75.95 39.37
C GLU A 707 91.64 76.65 38.36
N LYS A 708 91.21 76.78 37.09
CA LYS A 708 91.98 77.43 36.02
C LYS A 708 91.99 78.96 36.12
N LEU A 709 90.95 79.58 36.70
CA LEU A 709 90.82 81.05 36.81
C LEU A 709 92.02 81.73 37.50
N VAL A 710 92.70 81.02 38.40
CA VAL A 710 93.89 81.51 39.13
C VAL A 710 95.15 81.49 38.24
N GLN A 711 95.24 80.58 37.27
CA GLN A 711 96.29 80.56 36.24
C GLN A 711 95.96 81.51 35.08
N ASP A 712 94.67 81.74 34.81
CA ASP A 712 94.23 82.50 33.64
C ASP A 712 94.51 84.02 33.72
N LEU A 713 94.88 84.56 34.89
CA LEU A 713 95.37 85.95 35.00
C LEU A 713 96.73 86.15 34.29
N GLU A 714 97.65 85.18 34.34
CA GLU A 714 98.87 85.22 33.53
C GLU A 714 98.58 84.83 32.08
N HIS A 715 97.66 83.88 31.87
CA HIS A 715 97.25 83.43 30.54
C HIS A 715 96.46 84.50 29.77
N CYS A 716 95.92 85.54 30.43
CA CYS A 716 94.93 86.49 29.88
C CYS A 716 95.35 87.18 28.57
N VAL A 717 96.66 87.31 28.32
CA VAL A 717 97.23 87.78 27.05
C VAL A 717 96.89 86.82 25.89
N MET A 718 97.34 85.56 26.00
CA MET A 718 97.00 84.47 25.08
C MET A 718 95.50 84.17 25.09
N HIS A 719 94.83 84.36 26.23
CA HIS A 719 93.42 84.08 26.40
C HIS A 719 92.54 85.03 25.56
N ARG A 720 93.01 86.24 25.19
CA ARG A 720 92.28 87.10 24.25
C ARG A 720 92.34 86.60 22.81
N GLU A 721 93.38 85.86 22.42
CA GLU A 721 93.41 85.11 21.15
C GLU A 721 92.52 83.85 21.21
N GLN A 722 92.39 83.25 22.40
CA GLN A 722 91.61 82.02 22.66
C GLN A 722 90.12 82.27 22.97
N ILE A 723 89.70 83.48 23.31
CA ILE A 723 88.31 83.86 23.60
C ILE A 723 87.43 83.73 22.36
N PHE A 724 87.91 84.15 21.19
CA PHE A 724 87.19 83.98 19.91
C PHE A 724 86.88 82.51 19.60
N VAL A 725 87.73 81.58 20.08
CA VAL A 725 87.60 80.13 19.85
C VAL A 725 86.75 79.43 20.93
N SER A 726 86.47 80.08 22.06
CA SER A 726 85.79 79.48 23.22
C SER A 726 84.46 80.11 23.61
N ALA A 727 84.15 81.32 23.12
CA ALA A 727 82.83 81.95 23.28
C ALA A 727 81.71 81.08 22.66
N THR A 728 81.98 80.45 21.52
CA THR A 728 81.06 79.54 20.79
C THR A 728 80.70 78.25 21.55
N VAL A 729 81.34 77.97 22.68
CA VAL A 729 81.17 76.70 23.43
C VAL A 729 80.50 76.91 24.81
N LYS A 730 80.30 78.16 25.28
CA LYS A 730 80.05 78.42 26.72
C LYS A 730 78.67 78.95 27.16
N GLU A 731 77.72 79.21 26.26
CA GLU A 731 76.28 78.97 26.58
C GLU A 731 76.03 77.49 26.96
N HIS A 732 76.97 76.64 26.52
CA HIS A 732 77.30 75.27 26.88
C HIS A 732 77.05 74.75 28.31
N VAL A 733 77.01 75.58 29.37
CA VAL A 733 77.32 75.11 30.74
C VAL A 733 76.30 75.38 31.86
N ASP A 734 76.20 76.59 32.43
CA ASP A 734 75.99 76.87 33.88
C ASP A 734 74.74 76.38 34.68
N ALA A 735 73.71 75.80 34.08
CA ALA A 735 72.38 75.67 34.71
C ALA A 735 72.20 74.68 35.89
N LYS A 736 73.25 74.00 36.41
CA LYS A 736 73.07 72.74 37.18
C LYS A 736 73.84 72.60 38.51
N LYS A 737 73.72 73.52 39.48
CA LYS A 737 74.41 73.40 40.80
C LYS A 737 73.58 73.81 42.04
N LYS A 738 72.31 73.40 42.14
CA LYS A 738 71.45 73.69 43.31
C LYS A 738 70.45 72.58 43.72
N LYS A 739 70.93 71.33 43.90
CA LYS A 739 70.20 70.26 44.63
C LYS A 739 71.15 69.40 45.47
N LEU A 740 70.99 69.42 46.80
CA LEU A 740 71.52 68.39 47.70
C LEU A 740 70.73 68.34 49.03
N LYS A 741 69.62 67.58 49.03
CA LYS A 741 68.87 67.09 50.22
C LYS A 741 67.88 66.02 49.76
N ASN A 742 67.36 65.22 50.71
CA ASN A 742 66.41 64.12 50.53
C ASN A 742 67.00 62.84 49.89
N SER A 743 67.78 62.08 50.68
CA SER A 743 68.40 60.79 50.28
C SER A 743 67.71 59.55 50.88
N SER A 744 66.65 59.72 51.68
CA SER A 744 66.18 58.72 52.66
C SER A 744 64.98 57.85 52.25
N GLN A 745 64.45 57.99 51.02
CA GLN A 745 63.33 57.16 50.52
C GLN A 745 63.74 56.11 49.46
N ALA A 746 64.99 56.12 49.00
CA ALA A 746 65.44 55.23 47.93
C ALA A 746 65.69 53.78 48.38
N GLN A 747 66.15 53.56 49.62
CA GLN A 747 66.50 52.23 50.12
C GLN A 747 65.29 51.30 50.31
N VAL A 748 64.17 51.80 50.86
CA VAL A 748 62.98 50.96 51.10
C VAL A 748 62.42 50.36 49.80
N LYS A 749 62.43 51.13 48.70
CA LYS A 749 61.95 50.64 47.39
C LYS A 749 62.91 49.66 46.71
N LEU A 750 64.19 49.63 47.08
CA LEU A 750 65.15 48.68 46.52
C LEU A 750 64.89 47.24 47.00
N ASP A 751 64.51 47.06 48.27
CA ASP A 751 64.21 45.74 48.82
C ASP A 751 62.86 45.19 48.35
N GLU A 752 61.84 46.05 48.17
CA GLU A 752 60.58 45.67 47.51
C GLU A 752 60.80 45.16 46.08
N LEU A 753 61.64 45.85 45.30
CA LEU A 753 61.99 45.44 43.93
C LEU A 753 62.76 44.11 43.91
N ARG A 754 63.63 43.86 44.89
CA ARG A 754 64.37 42.59 45.04
C ARG A 754 63.44 41.40 45.31
N ASN A 755 62.39 41.60 46.11
CA ASN A 755 61.40 40.56 46.38
C ASN A 755 60.48 40.31 45.18
N LYS A 756 60.06 41.37 44.45
CA LYS A 756 59.31 41.23 43.20
C LYS A 756 60.10 40.53 42.10
N ALA A 757 61.40 40.79 41.98
CA ALA A 757 62.27 40.07 41.02
C ALA A 757 62.31 38.55 41.27
N LYS A 758 62.29 38.10 42.53
CA LYS A 758 62.18 36.66 42.87
C LYS A 758 60.81 36.08 42.53
N SER A 759 59.72 36.83 42.71
CA SER A 759 58.38 36.39 42.30
C SER A 759 58.30 36.15 40.79
N VAL A 760 58.79 37.11 40.00
CA VAL A 760 58.81 37.02 38.53
C VAL A 760 59.69 35.87 38.05
N GLN A 761 60.83 35.60 38.69
CA GLN A 761 61.67 34.45 38.33
C GLN A 761 60.96 33.10 38.59
N ASN A 762 60.16 33.01 39.65
CA ASN A 762 59.36 31.80 39.93
C ASN A 762 58.20 31.65 38.93
N GLU A 763 57.55 32.74 38.50
CA GLU A 763 56.53 32.72 37.44
C GLU A 763 57.12 32.32 36.08
N ILE A 764 58.31 32.80 35.73
CA ILE A 764 59.01 32.40 34.50
C ILE A 764 59.22 30.88 34.45
N ASN A 765 59.70 30.28 35.55
CA ASN A 765 59.92 28.84 35.65
C ASN A 765 58.59 28.05 35.63
N PHE A 766 57.52 28.57 36.22
CA PHE A 766 56.19 27.94 36.17
C PHE A 766 55.59 27.96 34.75
N LEU A 767 55.84 29.03 33.99
CA LEU A 767 55.40 29.17 32.60
C LEU A 767 56.22 28.32 31.62
N SER A 768 57.53 28.15 31.85
CA SER A 768 58.38 27.31 31.00
C SER A 768 58.09 25.82 31.15
N ASP A 769 57.93 25.33 32.38
CA ASP A 769 58.03 23.90 32.65
C ASP A 769 56.70 23.16 32.57
N LYS A 770 55.57 23.89 32.61
CA LYS A 770 54.22 23.29 32.62
C LYS A 770 53.37 23.69 31.43
N ARG A 771 53.21 25.00 31.19
CA ARG A 771 52.29 25.50 30.15
C ARG A 771 52.76 25.12 28.74
N LEU A 772 54.05 25.23 28.45
CA LEU A 772 54.62 24.76 27.18
C LEU A 772 54.46 23.24 26.97
N VAL A 773 54.45 22.42 28.04
CA VAL A 773 54.26 20.96 27.93
C VAL A 773 52.80 20.62 27.64
N ASP A 774 51.86 21.32 28.29
CA ASP A 774 50.43 21.21 27.99
C ASP A 774 50.11 21.70 26.56
N ASP A 775 50.72 22.80 26.11
CA ASP A 775 50.55 23.33 24.75
C ASP A 775 51.17 22.41 23.68
N ILE A 776 52.38 21.87 23.90
CA ILE A 776 53.03 20.90 22.99
C ILE A 776 52.19 19.61 22.89
N SER A 777 51.75 19.04 24.00
CA SER A 777 50.96 17.79 23.98
C SER A 777 49.57 17.98 23.35
N ASN A 778 48.97 19.19 23.45
CA ASN A 778 47.78 19.54 22.69
C ASN A 778 48.05 19.65 21.17
N ILE A 779 49.19 20.23 20.76
CA ILE A 779 49.62 20.28 19.36
C ILE A 779 49.85 18.86 18.81
N GLU A 780 50.53 17.98 19.56
CA GLU A 780 50.72 16.57 19.16
C GLU A 780 49.39 15.82 19.00
N ARG A 781 48.43 16.07 19.91
CA ARG A 781 47.07 15.51 19.83
C ARG A 781 46.32 16.00 18.59
N MET A 782 46.44 17.29 18.24
CA MET A 782 45.89 17.85 17.00
C MET A 782 46.55 17.25 15.74
N VAL A 783 47.88 17.09 15.73
CA VAL A 783 48.62 16.46 14.63
C VAL A 783 48.22 14.99 14.46
N TYR A 784 47.97 14.26 15.54
CA TYR A 784 47.45 12.89 15.49
C TYR A 784 46.05 12.85 14.86
N ILE A 785 45.14 13.72 15.28
CA ILE A 785 43.78 13.81 14.73
C ILE A 785 43.80 14.19 13.25
N LEU A 786 44.62 15.17 12.84
CA LEU A 786 44.78 15.56 11.44
C LEU A 786 45.33 14.40 10.58
N ARG A 787 46.32 13.65 11.08
CA ARG A 787 46.82 12.44 10.40
C ARG A 787 45.74 11.36 10.27
N LYS A 788 44.92 11.15 11.29
CA LYS A 788 43.80 10.21 11.22
C LYS A 788 42.80 10.64 10.14
N ILE A 789 42.34 11.89 10.17
CA ILE A 789 41.43 12.45 9.15
C ILE A 789 42.02 12.34 7.75
N GLN A 790 43.32 12.55 7.58
CA GLN A 790 44.00 12.41 6.28
C GLN A 790 44.06 10.94 5.79
N ILE A 791 44.19 9.97 6.70
CA ILE A 791 44.11 8.53 6.38
C ILE A 791 42.67 8.13 6.05
N ASP A 792 41.69 8.56 6.86
CA ASP A 792 40.27 8.26 6.68
C ASP A 792 39.76 8.85 5.35
N LEU A 793 40.13 10.10 5.03
CA LEU A 793 39.81 10.75 3.76
C LEU A 793 40.44 10.03 2.57
N LYS A 794 41.70 9.57 2.69
CA LYS A 794 42.32 8.75 1.63
C LYS A 794 41.59 7.41 1.44
N GLN A 795 41.17 6.74 2.52
CA GLN A 795 40.37 5.52 2.40
C GLN A 795 39.00 5.76 1.77
N VAL A 796 38.47 6.99 1.81
CA VAL A 796 37.24 7.36 1.10
C VAL A 796 37.53 7.60 -0.38
N THR A 797 38.59 8.34 -0.74
CA THR A 797 38.96 8.54 -2.17
C THR A 797 39.33 7.23 -2.86
N ASP A 798 40.12 6.36 -2.21
CA ASP A 798 40.51 5.05 -2.76
C ASP A 798 39.27 4.15 -3.01
N LYS A 799 38.19 4.31 -2.21
CA LYS A 799 36.90 3.63 -2.43
C LYS A 799 36.07 4.28 -3.53
N GLU A 800 36.05 5.60 -3.61
CA GLU A 800 35.34 6.36 -4.64
C GLU A 800 35.91 6.05 -6.04
N GLU A 801 37.23 6.04 -6.20
CA GLU A 801 37.91 5.61 -7.43
C GLU A 801 37.54 4.17 -7.81
N SER A 802 37.51 3.25 -6.84
CA SER A 802 37.12 1.85 -7.08
C SER A 802 35.65 1.70 -7.52
N ILE A 803 34.74 2.47 -6.92
CA ILE A 803 33.31 2.48 -7.28
C ILE A 803 33.12 3.08 -8.68
N CYS A 804 33.81 4.17 -9.00
CA CYS A 804 33.81 4.77 -10.33
C CYS A 804 34.28 3.77 -11.40
N ALA A 805 35.40 3.07 -11.17
CA ALA A 805 35.89 2.05 -12.09
C ALA A 805 34.89 0.90 -12.31
N GLN A 806 34.23 0.42 -11.25
CA GLN A 806 33.17 -0.60 -11.34
C GLN A 806 31.95 -0.12 -12.12
N ILE A 807 31.54 1.14 -11.94
CA ILE A 807 30.45 1.77 -12.71
C ILE A 807 30.84 1.84 -14.19
N GLU A 808 32.05 2.28 -14.52
CA GLU A 808 32.52 2.35 -15.90
C GLU A 808 32.52 0.97 -16.59
N GLU A 809 33.09 -0.05 -15.96
CA GLU A 809 33.06 -1.44 -16.47
C GLU A 809 31.63 -1.94 -16.68
N ALA A 810 30.73 -1.70 -15.72
CA ALA A 810 29.32 -2.05 -15.85
C ALA A 810 28.64 -1.31 -17.03
N THR A 811 28.99 -0.05 -17.32
CA THR A 811 28.47 0.66 -18.50
C THR A 811 29.00 0.09 -19.83
N LEU A 812 30.26 -0.36 -19.86
CA LEU A 812 30.86 -1.00 -21.03
C LEU A 812 30.19 -2.35 -21.32
N LEU A 813 30.04 -3.20 -20.29
CA LEU A 813 29.38 -4.50 -20.39
C LEU A 813 27.90 -4.36 -20.78
N LYS A 814 27.19 -3.36 -20.23
CA LYS A 814 25.82 -3.01 -20.64
C LYS A 814 25.75 -2.59 -22.11
N HIS A 815 26.73 -1.85 -22.61
CA HIS A 815 26.78 -1.44 -24.02
C HIS A 815 27.05 -2.62 -24.96
N ALA A 816 28.03 -3.48 -24.64
CA ALA A 816 28.32 -4.69 -25.41
C ALA A 816 27.10 -5.63 -25.51
N ASN A 817 26.39 -5.85 -24.39
CA ASN A 817 25.16 -6.63 -24.37
C ASN A 817 24.04 -6.01 -25.23
N LEU A 818 23.87 -4.69 -25.18
CA LEU A 818 22.89 -3.98 -26.00
C LEU A 818 23.20 -4.13 -27.51
N GLU A 819 24.46 -3.96 -27.90
CA GLU A 819 24.89 -4.09 -29.29
C GLU A 819 24.67 -5.53 -29.81
N GLN A 820 25.02 -6.54 -29.02
CA GLN A 820 24.74 -7.94 -29.41
C GLN A 820 23.24 -8.23 -29.54
N ILE A 821 22.39 -7.64 -28.68
CA ILE A 821 20.92 -7.74 -28.81
C ILE A 821 20.44 -7.04 -30.09
N VAL A 822 20.93 -5.83 -30.39
CA VAL A 822 20.57 -5.08 -31.62
C VAL A 822 20.98 -5.85 -32.88
N ARG A 823 22.16 -6.49 -32.88
CA ARG A 823 22.64 -7.37 -33.96
C ARG A 823 21.76 -8.60 -34.13
N ARG A 824 21.48 -9.34 -33.04
CA ARG A 824 20.57 -10.51 -33.05
C ARG A 824 19.16 -10.13 -33.55
N GLN A 825 18.62 -9.00 -33.09
CA GLN A 825 17.35 -8.46 -33.60
C GLN A 825 17.40 -8.09 -35.08
N THR A 826 18.50 -7.50 -35.55
CA THR A 826 18.66 -7.08 -36.96
C THR A 826 18.79 -8.29 -37.89
N ARG A 827 19.54 -9.32 -37.47
CA ARG A 827 19.60 -10.64 -38.14
C ARG A 827 18.21 -11.31 -38.18
N ALA A 828 17.45 -11.28 -37.09
CA ALA A 828 16.07 -11.77 -37.05
C ALA A 828 15.11 -10.96 -37.96
N LYS A 829 15.25 -9.63 -38.01
CA LYS A 829 14.51 -8.75 -38.95
C LYS A 829 14.87 -9.07 -40.40
N ALA A 830 16.13 -9.37 -40.71
CA ALA A 830 16.57 -9.80 -42.04
C ALA A 830 15.95 -11.16 -42.43
N PHE A 831 15.99 -12.16 -41.55
CA PHE A 831 15.31 -13.45 -41.80
C PHE A 831 13.79 -13.30 -41.98
N ARG A 832 13.13 -12.43 -41.20
CA ARG A 832 11.69 -12.10 -41.40
C ARG A 832 11.41 -11.43 -42.75
N ARG A 833 12.29 -10.54 -43.22
CA ARG A 833 12.18 -9.95 -44.57
C ARG A 833 12.32 -11.02 -45.66
N LEU A 834 13.28 -11.94 -45.51
CA LEU A 834 13.45 -13.08 -46.42
C LEU A 834 12.22 -14.01 -46.45
N SER A 835 11.58 -14.28 -45.30
CA SER A 835 10.38 -15.13 -45.26
C SER A 835 9.11 -14.48 -45.84
N VAL A 836 9.05 -13.16 -45.96
CA VAL A 836 7.89 -12.42 -46.50
C VAL A 836 8.00 -12.18 -48.01
N SER A 837 9.22 -12.14 -48.56
CA SER A 837 9.45 -11.82 -49.98
C SER A 837 9.27 -13.05 -50.89
N LYS A 838 8.09 -13.19 -51.50
CA LYS A 838 7.81 -14.22 -52.53
C LYS A 838 8.38 -13.91 -53.93
N SER A 839 9.07 -12.78 -54.10
CA SER A 839 9.75 -12.40 -55.34
C SER A 839 11.11 -13.09 -55.49
N GLN A 840 11.58 -13.23 -56.74
CA GLN A 840 12.77 -13.99 -57.12
C GLN A 840 14.00 -13.65 -56.27
N GLN A 841 14.62 -14.67 -55.68
CA GLN A 841 15.98 -14.55 -55.16
C GLN A 841 16.93 -14.28 -56.33
N LYS A 842 17.80 -13.26 -56.21
CA LYS A 842 19.02 -13.24 -57.02
C LYS A 842 19.81 -14.52 -56.71
N PRO A 843 20.44 -15.16 -57.71
CA PRO A 843 21.16 -16.40 -57.48
C PRO A 843 22.23 -16.21 -56.41
N LEU A 844 22.52 -17.29 -55.68
CA LEU A 844 23.63 -17.35 -54.73
C LEU A 844 24.88 -16.73 -55.36
N ARG A 845 25.50 -15.77 -54.66
CA ARG A 845 26.95 -15.57 -54.84
C ARG A 845 27.57 -16.94 -54.58
N SER A 846 28.50 -17.39 -55.43
CA SER A 846 29.19 -18.66 -55.23
C SER A 846 29.77 -18.71 -53.83
N GLU A 847 29.88 -19.90 -53.24
CA GLU A 847 30.37 -20.03 -51.87
C GLU A 847 31.74 -19.36 -51.71
N SER A 848 32.61 -19.52 -52.71
CA SER A 848 33.90 -18.81 -52.83
C SER A 848 33.77 -17.28 -52.86
N SER A 849 32.74 -16.71 -53.50
CA SER A 849 32.47 -15.27 -53.50
C SER A 849 31.86 -14.77 -52.18
N MET A 850 31.18 -15.64 -51.43
CA MET A 850 30.71 -15.31 -50.08
C MET A 850 31.84 -15.39 -49.06
N GLN A 851 32.67 -16.44 -49.15
CA GLN A 851 33.91 -16.61 -48.39
C GLN A 851 34.87 -15.44 -48.63
N LEU A 852 35.12 -15.04 -49.89
CA LEU A 852 35.94 -13.87 -50.21
C LEU A 852 35.38 -12.58 -49.61
N GLN A 853 34.04 -12.39 -49.60
CA GLN A 853 33.47 -11.21 -48.95
C GLN A 853 33.51 -11.27 -47.42
N LEU A 854 33.45 -12.45 -46.81
CA LEU A 854 33.68 -12.63 -45.38
C LEU A 854 35.15 -12.35 -45.03
N GLN A 855 36.08 -12.89 -45.80
CA GLN A 855 37.53 -12.66 -45.70
C GLN A 855 37.86 -11.16 -45.76
N ASN A 856 37.40 -10.46 -46.80
CA ASN A 856 37.58 -9.01 -46.93
C ASN A 856 36.90 -8.16 -45.83
N GLN A 857 35.92 -8.71 -45.09
CA GLN A 857 35.32 -8.05 -43.94
C GLN A 857 36.08 -8.35 -42.64
N ILE A 858 36.65 -9.54 -42.50
CA ILE A 858 37.57 -9.89 -41.41
C ILE A 858 38.82 -9.00 -41.51
N GLU A 859 39.46 -8.93 -42.69
CA GLU A 859 40.65 -8.09 -42.93
C GLU A 859 40.38 -6.59 -42.71
N MET A 860 39.17 -6.11 -43.02
CA MET A 860 38.74 -4.74 -42.71
C MET A 860 38.51 -4.54 -41.21
N ASN A 861 37.92 -5.51 -40.51
CA ASN A 861 37.73 -5.44 -39.06
C ASN A 861 39.06 -5.52 -38.30
N ASP A 862 40.01 -6.35 -38.76
CA ASP A 862 41.35 -6.50 -38.16
C ASP A 862 42.17 -5.21 -38.33
N THR A 863 42.19 -4.62 -39.53
CA THR A 863 42.86 -3.31 -39.74
C THR A 863 42.18 -2.17 -38.97
N LEU A 864 40.85 -2.17 -38.85
CA LEU A 864 40.14 -1.23 -37.95
C LEU A 864 40.46 -1.50 -36.47
N MET A 865 40.66 -2.76 -36.07
CA MET A 865 41.06 -3.13 -34.71
C MET A 865 42.50 -2.71 -34.39
N GLU A 866 43.43 -2.76 -35.35
CA GLU A 866 44.78 -2.20 -35.21
C GLU A 866 44.73 -0.67 -35.03
N ILE A 867 43.93 0.03 -35.85
CA ILE A 867 43.69 1.47 -35.74
C ILE A 867 43.07 1.86 -34.39
N VAL A 868 42.11 1.07 -33.89
CA VAL A 868 41.49 1.33 -32.58
C VAL A 868 42.46 1.01 -31.43
N GLN A 869 43.34 0.01 -31.58
CA GLN A 869 44.38 -0.29 -30.59
C GLN A 869 45.45 0.81 -30.51
N THR A 870 45.94 1.32 -31.64
CA THR A 870 46.89 2.45 -31.65
C THR A 870 46.26 3.71 -31.08
N LEU A 871 45.03 4.06 -31.49
CA LEU A 871 44.29 5.19 -30.91
C LEU A 871 44.01 5.03 -29.40
N THR A 872 43.89 3.80 -28.89
CA THR A 872 43.75 3.54 -27.45
C THR A 872 45.06 3.77 -26.69
N ALA A 873 46.21 3.53 -27.32
CA ALA A 873 47.52 3.83 -26.75
C ALA A 873 47.84 5.34 -26.82
N ASP A 874 47.52 5.99 -27.94
CA ASP A 874 47.77 7.42 -28.17
C ASP A 874 46.91 8.34 -27.29
N TYR A 875 45.70 7.88 -26.90
CA TYR A 875 44.74 8.68 -26.11
C TYR A 875 44.13 7.88 -24.93
N PRO A 876 44.90 7.64 -23.85
CA PRO A 876 44.45 6.85 -22.69
C PRO A 876 43.14 7.35 -22.06
N ASP A 877 42.95 8.67 -21.99
CA ASP A 877 41.76 9.34 -21.44
C ASP A 877 40.46 8.96 -22.17
N LYS A 878 40.56 8.39 -23.39
CA LYS A 878 39.45 7.96 -24.23
C LYS A 878 39.32 6.44 -24.34
N LYS A 879 40.03 5.67 -23.52
CA LYS A 879 39.95 4.20 -23.44
C LYS A 879 38.49 3.70 -23.40
N ASN A 880 37.63 4.30 -22.57
CA ASN A 880 36.21 3.92 -22.46
C ASN A 880 35.34 4.25 -23.69
N PHE A 881 35.84 5.09 -24.61
CA PHE A 881 35.23 5.29 -25.93
C PHE A 881 35.73 4.20 -26.90
N PHE A 882 37.04 3.96 -26.97
CA PHE A 882 37.61 2.97 -27.89
C PHE A 882 37.22 1.53 -27.55
N THR A 883 37.10 1.16 -26.27
CA THR A 883 36.60 -0.17 -25.86
C THR A 883 35.18 -0.44 -26.40
N LYS A 884 34.33 0.59 -26.52
CA LYS A 884 33.00 0.44 -27.15
C LYS A 884 33.10 0.14 -28.64
N VAL A 885 34.06 0.74 -29.35
CA VAL A 885 34.36 0.43 -30.76
C VAL A 885 34.95 -0.98 -30.91
N VAL A 886 35.83 -1.42 -30.00
CA VAL A 886 36.32 -2.81 -29.97
C VAL A 886 35.19 -3.83 -29.85
N HIS A 887 34.18 -3.57 -28.99
CA HIS A 887 33.00 -4.45 -28.88
C HIS A 887 32.14 -4.50 -30.17
N ILE A 888 32.26 -3.51 -31.05
CA ILE A 888 31.58 -3.48 -32.36
C ILE A 888 32.39 -4.22 -33.44
N LEU A 889 33.72 -4.24 -33.37
CA LEU A 889 34.58 -4.86 -34.39
C LEU A 889 34.85 -6.36 -34.17
N ARG A 890 34.60 -6.89 -32.97
CA ARG A 890 35.01 -8.25 -32.54
C ARG A 890 33.98 -9.37 -32.81
N GLU A 891 32.79 -9.05 -33.29
CA GLU A 891 31.71 -9.97 -33.74
C GLU A 891 31.10 -9.49 -35.08
#